data_AF-A0AA36IX26-F1
#
_entry.id   AF-A0AA36IX26-F1
#
_cell.length_a   1.000
_cell.length_b   1.000
_cell.length_c   1.000
_cell.angle_alpha   90.00
_cell.angle_beta   90.00
_cell.angle_gamma   90.00
#
_symmetry.space_group_name_H-M   'P 1'
#
loop_
_entity.id
_entity.type
_entity.pdbx_description
1 polymer ?
#
loop_
_entity_poly.entity_id
_entity_poly.type
_entity_poly.pdbx_seq_one_letter_code
_entity_poly.pdbx_strand_id
1 'polypeptide(L)'
;MSGLLVFLRDANVRLVRPQFLRELHQAGHAWPRRQEAETARTASGEPALLTHDELEQKATQGWQAFSILSFSHCWEAKEHPDPLGYQLAMLVEALEAFPAEVTRRLNWDTPVLDPNWDAAVFIDYVSLHQFQRSEAEEPYFQAAMRGMHTLYCHDETYTLRLEDLTPTEWAPPREAVSLYSAKDRGVCSVPLAKLHAPPAHQRGQCPATCSDWPLHANNTPYNERGWCAAEQQWSLSRDNSWKSMRLPLGTPEICEAPLTPEAFADAVRAGGLKFTHRGDAEPVLRLQRHVFESKTAVTPSLGFSHLGPDGVRAAADCLPHCRRLAELSLINSNAGDEGAQVLARGLENCSPLELLWLFQNSIGDNGCKAGRASTGSLHWGIGAECWAECRAEPALAAALAGHRGLRDLNLDANGFGDAGAEAGAIGARGRMQEPLALRLGAELRGAEAGGWGQALGAALRQMPRLQTLRLSENQIGVKGAQALARGLEGTTALQLLWLWGNQIGDPGCQALAAALAGHRGLRALSLGINGFGDAGAEALGVALQQMPRLQTLRLQRNQIGVKGAQALARGLEGTTALELLRLWENQIGDAGCQALAAALAGHRGLRELSLDTNGFGDAGAEALGVALQQMPRLQTLKLVQNQIGVKGAQALARGLEGTTALELLRLFQNQIGDAGCQASTAG
;
A
#
# COMPACT_ATOMS: atom_id res chain seq x y z
N MET A 1 5.97 -22.21 -10.36
CA MET A 1 7.08 -22.78 -11.16
C MET A 1 6.64 -23.87 -12.15
N SER A 2 5.81 -24.86 -11.77
CA SER A 2 5.49 -26.02 -12.63
C SER A 2 4.93 -25.65 -14.02
N GLY A 3 4.00 -24.70 -14.10
CA GLY A 3 3.45 -24.24 -15.38
C GLY A 3 4.47 -23.57 -16.31
N LEU A 4 5.38 -22.76 -15.75
CA LEU A 4 6.47 -22.15 -16.52
C LEU A 4 7.46 -23.21 -17.05
N LEU A 5 7.82 -24.19 -16.23
CA LEU A 5 8.73 -25.27 -16.65
C LEU A 5 8.10 -26.14 -17.76
N VAL A 6 6.80 -26.41 -17.68
CA VAL A 6 6.05 -27.10 -18.76
C VAL A 6 6.11 -26.30 -20.04
N PHE A 7 5.84 -24.99 -20.00
CA PHE A 7 5.96 -24.14 -21.18
C PHE A 7 7.38 -24.16 -21.78
N LEU A 8 8.41 -23.99 -20.94
CA LEU A 8 9.81 -24.01 -21.39
C LEU A 8 10.17 -25.32 -22.09
N ARG A 9 9.68 -26.45 -21.57
CA ARG A 9 9.87 -27.78 -22.15
C ARG A 9 9.11 -27.92 -23.47
N ASP A 10 7.81 -27.66 -23.47
CA ASP A 10 6.92 -27.87 -24.63
C ASP A 10 7.28 -26.97 -25.81
N ALA A 11 7.73 -25.76 -25.53
CA ALA A 11 8.20 -24.80 -26.55
C ALA A 11 9.72 -24.93 -26.84
N ASN A 12 10.41 -25.88 -26.21
CA ASN A 12 11.87 -26.06 -26.27
C ASN A 12 12.67 -24.75 -26.07
N VAL A 13 12.18 -23.91 -25.16
CA VAL A 13 12.87 -22.69 -24.74
C VAL A 13 13.96 -23.07 -23.75
N ARG A 14 15.20 -22.70 -24.06
CA ARG A 14 16.39 -22.95 -23.23
C ARG A 14 16.84 -21.63 -22.60
N LEU A 15 17.27 -21.70 -21.34
CA LEU A 15 17.78 -20.53 -20.61
C LEU A 15 19.31 -20.52 -20.64
N VAL A 16 19.91 -19.34 -20.67
CA VAL A 16 21.35 -19.12 -20.73
C VAL A 16 21.95 -19.14 -19.33
N ARG A 17 23.12 -19.75 -19.20
CA ARG A 17 23.90 -19.70 -17.95
C ARG A 17 24.50 -18.31 -17.75
N PRO A 18 24.35 -17.68 -16.56
CA PRO A 18 25.02 -16.42 -16.25
C PRO A 18 26.53 -16.46 -16.48
N GLN A 19 27.17 -17.59 -16.15
CA GLN A 19 28.61 -17.77 -16.34
C GLN A 19 29.05 -17.60 -17.80
N PHE A 20 28.28 -18.13 -18.75
CA PHE A 20 28.58 -17.99 -20.17
C PHE A 20 28.49 -16.53 -20.64
N LEU A 21 27.53 -15.75 -20.12
CA LEU A 21 27.40 -14.33 -20.43
C LEU A 21 28.60 -13.51 -19.93
N ARG A 22 29.11 -13.84 -18.73
CA ARG A 22 30.33 -13.20 -18.19
C ARG A 22 31.54 -13.48 -19.07
N GLU A 23 31.71 -14.72 -19.50
CA GLU A 23 32.83 -15.13 -20.36
C GLU A 23 32.75 -14.45 -21.74
N LEU A 24 31.56 -14.32 -22.33
CA LEU A 24 31.35 -13.57 -23.57
C LEU A 24 31.76 -12.09 -23.41
N HIS A 25 31.31 -11.45 -22.33
CA HIS A 25 31.65 -10.06 -22.04
C HIS A 25 33.17 -9.87 -21.86
N GLN A 26 33.82 -10.75 -21.08
CA GLN A 26 35.27 -10.70 -20.86
C GLN A 26 36.09 -10.93 -22.14
N ALA A 27 35.61 -11.82 -23.01
CA ALA A 27 36.22 -12.07 -24.32
C ALA A 27 35.90 -10.96 -25.34
N GLY A 28 35.00 -10.03 -25.01
CA GLY A 28 34.57 -8.97 -25.92
C GLY A 28 33.77 -9.49 -27.12
N HIS A 29 33.04 -10.59 -26.94
CA HIS A 29 32.19 -11.17 -27.97
C HIS A 29 30.77 -10.62 -27.89
N ALA A 30 30.11 -10.52 -29.04
CA ALA A 30 28.70 -10.20 -29.12
C ALA A 30 27.85 -11.39 -28.64
N TRP A 31 26.57 -11.17 -28.35
CA TRP A 31 25.64 -12.25 -28.05
C TRP A 31 25.54 -13.25 -29.22
N PRO A 32 25.66 -14.57 -28.98
CA PRO A 32 25.48 -15.55 -30.03
C PRO A 32 24.01 -15.63 -30.45
N ARG A 33 23.75 -16.10 -31.67
CA ARG A 33 22.41 -16.52 -32.11
C ARG A 33 21.96 -17.78 -31.37
N ARG A 34 20.69 -18.15 -31.52
CA ARG A 34 20.13 -19.31 -30.80
C ARG A 34 20.86 -20.58 -31.17
N GLN A 35 21.06 -20.83 -32.48
CA GLN A 35 21.73 -22.04 -32.96
C GLN A 35 23.22 -22.08 -32.57
N GLU A 36 23.87 -20.92 -32.52
CA GLU A 36 25.26 -20.82 -32.07
C GLU A 36 25.37 -21.17 -30.59
N ALA A 37 24.45 -20.66 -29.76
CA ALA A 37 24.39 -20.95 -28.33
C ALA A 37 24.13 -22.44 -28.01
N GLU A 38 23.48 -23.21 -28.89
CA GLU A 38 23.27 -24.66 -28.68
C GLU A 38 24.56 -25.47 -28.65
N THR A 39 25.50 -25.07 -29.50
CA THR A 39 26.81 -25.72 -29.60
C THR A 39 27.87 -25.05 -28.74
N ALA A 40 27.63 -23.83 -28.27
CA ALA A 40 28.54 -23.09 -27.43
C ALA A 40 28.76 -23.77 -26.07
N ARG A 41 29.97 -23.61 -25.54
CA ARG A 41 30.40 -24.13 -24.24
C ARG A 41 31.07 -23.02 -23.45
N THR A 42 30.96 -23.10 -22.13
CA THR A 42 31.76 -22.28 -21.22
C THR A 42 33.23 -22.68 -21.30
N ALA A 43 34.12 -21.86 -20.73
CA ALA A 43 35.54 -22.19 -20.58
C ALA A 43 35.77 -23.48 -19.77
N SER A 44 34.84 -23.84 -18.88
CA SER A 44 34.84 -25.10 -18.12
C SER A 44 34.33 -26.32 -18.92
N GLY A 45 33.84 -26.12 -20.15
CA GLY A 45 33.30 -27.16 -21.02
C GLY A 45 31.81 -27.47 -20.83
N GLU A 46 31.10 -26.72 -19.98
CA GLU A 46 29.66 -26.91 -19.77
C GLU A 46 28.84 -26.32 -20.94
N PRO A 47 27.66 -26.85 -21.27
CA PRO A 47 26.74 -26.24 -22.23
C PRO A 47 26.39 -24.80 -21.84
N ALA A 48 26.48 -23.87 -22.80
CA ALA A 48 26.07 -22.47 -22.60
C ALA A 48 24.61 -22.32 -22.16
N LEU A 49 23.76 -23.26 -22.60
CA LEU A 49 22.34 -23.31 -22.32
C LEU A 49 22.01 -24.43 -21.32
N LEU A 50 21.14 -24.12 -20.37
CA LEU A 50 20.64 -25.08 -19.38
C LEU A 50 19.67 -26.06 -20.04
N THR A 51 19.83 -27.35 -19.72
CA THR A 51 18.83 -28.36 -20.09
C THR A 51 17.55 -28.21 -19.26
N HIS A 52 16.44 -28.77 -19.72
CA HIS A 52 15.16 -28.69 -19.01
C HIS A 52 15.21 -29.48 -17.71
N ASP A 53 15.94 -30.59 -17.69
CA ASP A 53 16.11 -31.41 -16.49
C ASP A 53 16.96 -30.68 -15.45
N GLU A 54 18.01 -29.96 -15.88
CA GLU A 54 18.78 -29.10 -14.98
C GLU A 54 17.93 -27.96 -14.41
N LEU A 55 17.08 -27.35 -15.24
CA LEU A 55 16.15 -26.30 -14.79
C LEU A 55 15.13 -26.82 -13.79
N GLU A 56 14.57 -28.01 -14.02
CA GLU A 56 13.66 -28.65 -13.07
C GLU A 56 14.36 -28.97 -11.75
N GLN A 57 15.57 -29.51 -11.78
CA GLN A 57 16.35 -29.78 -10.57
C GLN A 57 16.64 -28.49 -9.78
N LYS A 58 17.12 -27.44 -10.45
CA LYS A 58 17.37 -26.13 -9.82
C LYS A 58 16.09 -25.53 -9.26
N ALA A 59 14.97 -25.67 -9.96
CA ALA A 59 13.68 -25.17 -9.51
C ALA A 59 13.17 -25.81 -8.20
N THR A 60 13.63 -27.01 -7.84
CA THR A 60 13.28 -27.64 -6.55
C THR A 60 13.96 -27.00 -5.34
N GLN A 61 15.04 -26.23 -5.55
CA GLN A 61 15.83 -25.60 -4.48
C GLN A 61 15.11 -24.40 -3.85
N GLY A 62 14.03 -23.94 -4.47
CA GLY A 62 13.28 -22.76 -4.04
C GLY A 62 13.89 -21.45 -4.53
N TRP A 63 13.08 -20.40 -4.54
CA TRP A 63 13.42 -19.11 -5.15
C TRP A 63 14.59 -18.38 -4.46
N GLN A 64 14.84 -18.68 -3.19
CA GLN A 64 15.94 -18.09 -2.42
C GLN A 64 17.30 -18.58 -2.90
N ALA A 65 17.34 -19.77 -3.51
CA ALA A 65 18.54 -20.38 -4.06
C ALA A 65 18.61 -20.26 -5.59
N PHE A 66 17.48 -20.15 -6.29
CA PHE A 66 17.45 -20.09 -7.75
C PHE A 66 16.35 -19.20 -8.32
N SER A 67 16.72 -18.27 -9.22
CA SER A 67 15.76 -17.38 -9.92
C SER A 67 15.84 -17.49 -11.44
N ILE A 68 14.69 -17.33 -12.10
CA ILE A 68 14.62 -17.14 -13.55
C ILE A 68 14.57 -15.64 -13.85
N LEU A 69 15.51 -15.16 -14.66
CA LEU A 69 15.64 -13.76 -15.04
C LEU A 69 15.32 -13.62 -16.53
N SER A 70 14.18 -13.03 -16.85
CA SER A 70 13.87 -12.57 -18.21
C SER A 70 14.47 -11.20 -18.46
N PHE A 71 14.76 -10.94 -19.73
CA PHE A 71 15.44 -9.74 -20.15
C PHE A 71 14.70 -9.11 -21.31
N SER A 72 14.22 -7.88 -21.10
CA SER A 72 13.56 -7.07 -22.11
C SER A 72 14.48 -5.93 -22.52
N HIS A 73 14.74 -5.80 -23.81
CA HIS A 73 15.87 -5.00 -24.30
C HIS A 73 15.61 -4.38 -25.67
N CYS A 74 16.39 -3.36 -26.00
CA CYS A 74 16.30 -2.68 -27.28
C CYS A 74 17.01 -3.45 -28.39
N TRP A 75 16.36 -3.55 -29.55
CA TRP A 75 16.99 -4.07 -30.76
C TRP A 75 17.82 -2.99 -31.45
N GLU A 76 19.15 -3.12 -31.50
CA GLU A 76 20.02 -2.06 -32.05
C GLU A 76 20.27 -2.16 -33.55
N ALA A 77 20.26 -3.36 -34.15
CA ALA A 77 20.39 -3.50 -35.59
C ALA A 77 19.58 -4.69 -36.10
N LYS A 78 18.91 -4.59 -37.26
CA LYS A 78 18.04 -5.67 -37.78
C LYS A 78 18.69 -7.07 -37.75
N GLU A 79 19.99 -7.12 -37.98
CA GLU A 79 20.79 -8.34 -38.04
C GLU A 79 21.28 -8.81 -36.66
N HIS A 80 21.49 -7.91 -35.69
CA HIS A 80 22.04 -8.24 -34.38
C HIS A 80 21.45 -7.35 -33.25
N PRO A 81 21.07 -7.92 -32.10
CA PRO A 81 20.38 -7.23 -31.00
C PRO A 81 21.27 -6.21 -30.28
N ASP A 82 22.53 -6.57 -30.07
CA ASP A 82 23.54 -5.80 -29.35
C ASP A 82 24.90 -5.95 -30.07
N PRO A 83 25.04 -5.36 -31.27
CA PRO A 83 26.23 -5.55 -32.11
C PRO A 83 27.48 -4.92 -31.48
N LEU A 84 27.36 -4.12 -30.42
CA LEU A 84 28.47 -3.43 -29.78
C LEU A 84 28.77 -3.97 -28.38
N GLY A 85 28.01 -4.96 -27.89
CA GLY A 85 28.22 -5.60 -26.58
C GLY A 85 27.87 -4.70 -25.38
N TYR A 86 27.18 -3.58 -25.61
CA TYR A 86 26.84 -2.60 -24.58
C TYR A 86 25.76 -3.13 -23.65
N GLN A 87 24.69 -3.68 -24.23
CA GLN A 87 23.58 -4.25 -23.45
C GLN A 87 24.00 -5.53 -22.72
N LEU A 88 24.91 -6.34 -23.29
CA LEU A 88 25.55 -7.46 -22.60
C LEU A 88 26.35 -6.99 -21.38
N ALA A 89 27.12 -5.90 -21.50
CA ALA A 89 27.86 -5.34 -20.36
C ALA A 89 26.91 -4.90 -19.23
N MET A 90 25.82 -4.21 -19.56
CA MET A 90 24.81 -3.80 -18.59
C MET A 90 24.14 -5.00 -17.92
N LEU A 91 23.82 -6.05 -18.68
CA LEU A 91 23.23 -7.28 -18.16
C LEU A 91 24.18 -7.98 -17.17
N VAL A 92 25.46 -8.12 -17.49
CA VAL A 92 26.45 -8.76 -16.61
C VAL A 92 26.57 -8.00 -15.29
N GLU A 93 26.69 -6.69 -15.34
CA GLU A 93 26.73 -5.83 -14.14
C GLU A 93 25.45 -5.97 -13.31
N ALA A 94 24.27 -5.97 -13.96
CA ALA A 94 23.00 -6.16 -13.27
C ALA A 94 22.90 -7.53 -12.58
N LEU A 95 23.40 -8.60 -13.21
CA LEU A 95 23.46 -9.95 -12.63
C LEU A 95 24.35 -10.01 -11.38
N GLU A 96 25.44 -9.25 -11.34
CA GLU A 96 26.33 -9.17 -10.18
C GLU A 96 25.73 -8.36 -9.02
N ALA A 97 25.02 -7.27 -9.33
CA ALA A 97 24.37 -6.43 -8.34
C ALA A 97 23.05 -7.03 -7.79
N PHE A 98 22.44 -7.96 -8.52
CA PHE A 98 21.11 -8.51 -8.22
C PHE A 98 20.95 -9.03 -6.79
N PRO A 99 21.84 -9.88 -6.23
CA PRO A 99 21.60 -10.45 -4.89
C PRO A 99 21.56 -9.39 -3.78
N ALA A 100 22.41 -8.35 -3.89
CA ALA A 100 22.48 -7.27 -2.92
C ALA A 100 21.24 -6.35 -3.01
N GLU A 101 20.75 -6.08 -4.22
CA GLU A 101 19.58 -5.21 -4.42
C GLU A 101 18.28 -5.86 -3.93
N VAL A 102 18.09 -7.16 -4.22
CA VAL A 102 16.94 -7.91 -3.72
C VAL A 102 16.97 -8.01 -2.19
N THR A 103 18.15 -8.28 -1.61
CA THR A 103 18.31 -8.37 -0.15
C THR A 103 17.99 -7.04 0.56
N ARG A 104 18.38 -5.89 0.00
CA ARG A 104 18.15 -4.58 0.62
C ARG A 104 16.66 -4.24 0.73
N ARG A 105 15.82 -4.76 -0.17
CA ARG A 105 14.38 -4.46 -0.23
C ARG A 105 13.52 -5.29 0.72
N LEU A 106 13.98 -6.47 1.12
CA LEU A 106 13.25 -7.42 1.98
C LEU A 106 13.23 -7.04 3.48
N ASN A 107 13.48 -5.78 3.82
CA ASN A 107 13.42 -5.29 5.19
C ASN A 107 11.98 -5.22 5.68
N TRP A 108 11.46 -6.33 6.20
CA TRP A 108 10.55 -6.51 7.33
C TRP A 108 10.19 -8.01 7.31
N ASP A 109 10.85 -8.80 8.17
CA ASP A 109 10.59 -10.22 8.47
C ASP A 109 10.77 -11.28 7.35
N THR A 110 11.41 -10.99 6.21
CA THR A 110 11.56 -11.95 5.10
C THR A 110 13.00 -12.47 4.93
N PRO A 111 13.25 -13.76 4.57
CA PRO A 111 14.61 -14.30 4.53
C PRO A 111 15.45 -13.74 3.37
N VAL A 112 16.74 -13.49 3.66
CA VAL A 112 17.79 -13.08 2.71
C VAL A 112 18.01 -14.17 1.64
N LEU A 113 18.40 -13.78 0.41
CA LEU A 113 18.80 -14.75 -0.63
C LEU A 113 19.93 -15.67 -0.14
N ASP A 114 19.97 -16.91 -0.63
CA ASP A 114 21.05 -17.84 -0.31
C ASP A 114 22.40 -17.25 -0.74
N PRO A 115 23.45 -17.31 0.10
CA PRO A 115 24.81 -16.91 -0.29
C PRO A 115 25.33 -17.60 -1.56
N ASN A 116 24.80 -18.76 -1.92
CA ASN A 116 25.10 -19.52 -3.13
C ASN A 116 24.00 -19.39 -4.19
N TRP A 117 23.23 -18.31 -4.16
CA TRP A 117 22.15 -18.07 -5.13
C TRP A 117 22.66 -18.18 -6.56
N ASP A 118 21.84 -18.81 -7.40
CA ASP A 118 22.09 -19.02 -8.82
C ASP A 118 20.91 -18.51 -9.67
N ALA A 119 21.15 -18.34 -10.96
CA ALA A 119 20.13 -17.86 -11.89
C ALA A 119 20.18 -18.54 -13.26
N ALA A 120 19.05 -18.47 -13.95
CA ALA A 120 18.95 -18.79 -15.37
C ALA A 120 18.39 -17.60 -16.13
N VAL A 121 19.05 -17.21 -17.22
CA VAL A 121 18.70 -16.01 -17.98
C VAL A 121 17.91 -16.38 -19.22
N PHE A 122 16.67 -15.89 -19.32
CA PHE A 122 15.92 -15.91 -20.56
C PHE A 122 16.31 -14.71 -21.41
N ILE A 123 16.90 -14.99 -22.57
CA ILE A 123 17.12 -14.03 -23.63
C ILE A 123 16.09 -14.32 -24.71
N ASP A 124 15.37 -13.29 -25.17
CA ASP A 124 14.42 -13.43 -26.28
C ASP A 124 15.15 -13.61 -27.61
N TYR A 125 15.62 -14.83 -27.83
CA TYR A 125 16.22 -15.25 -29.09
C TYR A 125 15.21 -15.24 -30.25
N VAL A 126 13.90 -15.18 -29.97
CA VAL A 126 12.84 -15.31 -30.97
C VAL A 126 12.79 -14.07 -31.87
N SER A 127 13.25 -12.94 -31.34
CA SER A 127 13.37 -11.66 -32.04
C SER A 127 14.64 -11.53 -32.91
N LEU A 128 15.60 -12.49 -32.85
CA LEU A 128 16.86 -12.46 -33.61
C LEU A 128 16.72 -12.75 -35.09
N HIS A 129 17.62 -12.15 -35.88
CA HIS A 129 17.94 -12.67 -37.20
C HIS A 129 18.61 -14.04 -37.02
N GLN A 130 17.78 -15.08 -37.06
CA GLN A 130 18.22 -16.46 -36.96
C GLN A 130 18.57 -17.00 -38.35
N PHE A 131 19.36 -18.06 -38.37
CA PHE A 131 19.42 -18.92 -39.54
C PHE A 131 18.01 -19.46 -39.88
N GLN A 132 17.82 -19.85 -41.14
CA GLN A 132 16.57 -20.46 -41.58
C GLN A 132 16.25 -21.68 -40.70
N ARG A 133 15.05 -21.69 -40.11
CA ARG A 133 14.58 -22.79 -39.27
C ARG A 133 14.37 -24.04 -40.11
N SER A 134 14.74 -25.18 -39.55
CA SER A 134 14.40 -26.50 -40.06
C SER A 134 12.93 -26.83 -39.81
N GLU A 135 12.40 -27.82 -40.55
CA GLU A 135 11.03 -28.33 -40.35
C GLU A 135 10.77 -28.85 -38.92
N ALA A 136 11.83 -29.29 -38.22
CA ALA A 136 11.76 -29.76 -36.85
C ALA A 136 11.71 -28.62 -35.83
N GLU A 137 12.26 -27.44 -36.14
CA GLU A 137 12.29 -26.27 -35.25
C GLU A 137 11.01 -25.44 -35.33
N GLU A 138 10.34 -25.43 -36.48
CA GLU A 138 9.16 -24.58 -36.72
C GLU A 138 8.00 -24.82 -35.72
N PRO A 139 7.63 -26.07 -35.36
CA PRO A 139 6.58 -26.31 -34.36
C PRO A 139 6.91 -25.71 -32.98
N TYR A 140 8.17 -25.79 -32.55
CA TYR A 140 8.63 -25.22 -31.28
C TYR A 140 8.60 -23.70 -31.32
N PHE A 141 9.04 -23.09 -32.43
CA PHE A 141 8.94 -21.64 -32.63
C PHE A 141 7.48 -21.15 -32.52
N GLN A 142 6.55 -21.85 -33.18
CA GLN A 142 5.13 -21.51 -33.11
C GLN A 142 4.57 -21.68 -31.69
N ALA A 143 5.01 -22.70 -30.95
CA ALA A 143 4.64 -22.89 -29.55
C ALA A 143 5.21 -21.78 -28.64
N ALA A 144 6.48 -21.40 -28.84
CA ALA A 144 7.13 -20.30 -28.13
C ALA A 144 6.39 -18.99 -28.39
N MET A 145 6.09 -18.64 -29.65
CA MET A 145 5.35 -17.41 -29.98
C MET A 145 3.96 -17.35 -29.35
N ARG A 146 3.24 -18.48 -29.27
CA ARG A 146 1.93 -18.53 -28.60
C ARG A 146 2.04 -18.34 -27.08
N GLY A 147 3.13 -18.82 -26.47
CA GLY A 147 3.30 -18.86 -25.02
C GLY A 147 4.29 -17.86 -24.45
N MET A 148 4.91 -17.00 -25.25
CA MET A 148 6.02 -16.11 -24.85
C MET A 148 5.68 -15.22 -23.65
N HIS A 149 4.44 -14.75 -23.57
CA HIS A 149 3.91 -14.01 -22.43
C HIS A 149 4.11 -14.73 -21.09
N THR A 150 4.14 -16.07 -21.07
CA THR A 150 4.33 -16.89 -19.86
C THR A 150 5.60 -16.49 -19.12
N LEU A 151 6.70 -16.20 -19.84
CA LEU A 151 7.95 -15.74 -19.20
C LEU A 151 7.81 -14.34 -18.61
N TYR A 152 7.08 -13.46 -19.28
CA TYR A 152 6.87 -12.08 -18.86
C TYR A 152 5.65 -11.87 -17.95
N CYS A 153 4.89 -12.91 -17.60
CA CYS A 153 3.71 -12.78 -16.74
C CYS A 153 3.68 -13.80 -15.59
N HIS A 154 4.70 -14.65 -15.48
CA HIS A 154 4.78 -15.67 -14.44
C HIS A 154 5.53 -15.14 -13.21
N ASP A 155 5.03 -15.50 -12.04
CA ASP A 155 5.38 -14.83 -10.78
C ASP A 155 6.78 -15.20 -10.25
N GLU A 156 7.33 -16.32 -10.72
CA GLU A 156 8.70 -16.76 -10.41
C GLU A 156 9.75 -16.19 -11.37
N THR A 157 9.36 -15.26 -12.24
CA THR A 157 10.26 -14.62 -13.20
C THR A 157 10.47 -13.16 -12.83
N TYR A 158 11.74 -12.79 -12.75
CA TYR A 158 12.19 -11.41 -12.67
C TYR A 158 12.40 -10.86 -14.08
N THR A 159 12.11 -9.59 -14.33
CA THR A 159 12.37 -8.96 -15.63
C THR A 159 13.30 -7.79 -15.48
N LEU A 160 14.45 -7.88 -16.11
CA LEU A 160 15.40 -6.78 -16.26
C LEU A 160 15.05 -6.03 -17.56
N ARG A 161 14.80 -4.72 -17.46
CA ARG A 161 14.55 -3.83 -18.59
C ARG A 161 15.80 -3.00 -18.88
N LEU A 162 16.40 -3.21 -20.05
CA LEU A 162 17.43 -2.32 -20.58
C LEU A 162 16.82 -1.41 -21.63
N GLU A 163 16.64 -0.16 -21.23
CA GLU A 163 15.95 0.84 -22.05
C GLU A 163 16.93 1.68 -22.88
N ASP A 164 18.19 1.73 -22.45
CA ASP A 164 19.26 2.48 -23.10
C ASP A 164 19.73 1.77 -24.38
N LEU A 165 19.83 2.54 -25.45
CA LEU A 165 20.55 2.15 -26.68
C LEU A 165 22.04 2.40 -26.49
N THR A 166 22.89 1.67 -27.23
CA THR A 166 24.33 1.96 -27.26
C THR A 166 24.58 3.44 -27.59
N PRO A 167 25.30 4.18 -26.72
CA PRO A 167 25.60 5.58 -26.97
C PRO A 167 26.60 5.76 -28.12
N THR A 168 26.56 6.92 -28.78
CA THR A 168 27.48 7.26 -29.89
C THR A 168 28.94 7.34 -29.45
N GLU A 169 29.19 7.69 -28.19
CA GLU A 169 30.48 7.60 -27.54
C GLU A 169 30.34 6.67 -26.34
N TRP A 170 31.30 5.75 -26.15
CA TRP A 170 31.24 4.85 -25.01
C TRP A 170 31.35 5.64 -23.69
N ALA A 171 30.20 5.81 -23.03
CA ALA A 171 30.07 6.43 -21.73
C ALA A 171 29.35 5.46 -20.79
N PRO A 172 29.69 5.48 -19.48
CA PRO A 172 28.85 4.80 -18.50
C PRO A 172 27.41 5.33 -18.62
N PRO A 173 26.38 4.45 -18.58
CA PRO A 173 24.98 4.86 -18.69
C PRO A 173 24.65 5.88 -17.61
N ARG A 174 23.71 6.77 -17.93
CA ARG A 174 23.32 7.84 -17.00
C ARG A 174 22.50 7.33 -15.82
N GLU A 175 21.90 6.14 -15.91
CA GLU A 175 20.96 5.62 -14.90
C GLU A 175 21.06 4.09 -14.71
N ALA A 176 20.34 3.61 -13.69
CA ALA A 176 20.26 2.23 -13.23
C ALA A 176 19.34 1.35 -14.10
N VAL A 177 19.51 0.02 -14.05
CA VAL A 177 18.65 -0.94 -14.77
C VAL A 177 17.35 -1.19 -14.01
N SER A 178 16.20 -1.07 -14.66
CA SER A 178 14.93 -1.34 -14.01
C SER A 178 14.69 -2.85 -13.88
N LEU A 179 14.52 -3.32 -12.65
CA LEU A 179 14.22 -4.70 -12.28
C LEU A 179 12.77 -4.81 -11.78
N TYR A 180 12.00 -5.66 -12.45
CA TYR A 180 10.59 -5.92 -12.16
C TYR A 180 10.43 -7.30 -11.56
N SER A 181 9.81 -7.36 -10.39
CA SER A 181 9.50 -8.61 -9.69
C SER A 181 8.03 -8.65 -9.31
N ALA A 182 7.31 -9.66 -9.79
CA ALA A 182 5.97 -10.00 -9.29
C ALA A 182 5.99 -10.31 -7.80
N LYS A 183 7.10 -10.91 -7.35
CA LYS A 183 7.25 -11.51 -6.04
C LYS A 183 7.50 -10.47 -4.95
N ASP A 184 8.36 -9.51 -5.28
CA ASP A 184 8.80 -8.45 -4.37
C ASP A 184 7.93 -7.20 -4.45
N ARG A 185 6.83 -7.26 -5.24
CA ARG A 185 5.88 -6.15 -5.42
C ARG A 185 6.63 -4.83 -5.62
N GLY A 186 7.54 -4.82 -6.60
CA GLY A 186 8.52 -3.76 -6.82
C GLY A 186 8.99 -3.59 -8.26
N VAL A 187 9.14 -2.34 -8.72
CA VAL A 187 10.16 -1.96 -9.70
C VAL A 187 11.32 -1.37 -8.92
N CYS A 188 12.53 -1.92 -9.01
CA CYS A 188 13.73 -1.29 -8.45
C CYS A 188 14.72 -0.92 -9.54
N SER A 189 15.53 0.07 -9.24
CA SER A 189 16.63 0.51 -10.07
C SER A 189 17.90 -0.19 -9.56
N VAL A 190 18.48 -1.08 -10.36
CA VAL A 190 19.75 -1.77 -10.09
C VAL A 190 20.88 -0.84 -10.55
N PRO A 191 21.65 -0.24 -9.62
CA PRO A 191 22.70 0.71 -9.99
C PRO A 191 23.84 0.02 -10.73
N LEU A 192 24.28 0.62 -11.83
CA LEU A 192 25.42 0.16 -12.64
C LEU A 192 26.69 0.90 -12.18
N ALA A 193 27.38 0.38 -11.17
CA ALA A 193 28.49 1.08 -10.52
C ALA A 193 29.87 0.82 -11.15
N LYS A 194 30.04 -0.29 -11.87
CA LYS A 194 31.34 -0.75 -12.40
C LYS A 194 31.33 -1.02 -13.90
N LEU A 195 30.42 -0.42 -14.67
CA LEU A 195 30.40 -0.62 -16.12
C LEU A 195 31.73 -0.16 -16.74
N HIS A 196 32.64 -1.10 -16.98
CA HIS A 196 33.96 -0.83 -17.53
C HIS A 196 33.83 -0.60 -19.04
N ALA A 197 34.62 0.33 -19.58
CA ALA A 197 34.74 0.46 -21.02
C ALA A 197 35.29 -0.85 -21.61
N PRO A 198 34.77 -1.30 -22.76
CA PRO A 198 35.28 -2.49 -23.41
C PRO A 198 36.75 -2.24 -23.77
N PRO A 199 37.56 -3.31 -23.88
CA PRO A 199 38.97 -3.17 -24.18
C PRO A 199 39.21 -2.29 -25.41
N ALA A 200 40.29 -1.51 -25.42
CA ALA A 200 40.50 -0.35 -26.30
C ALA A 200 40.33 -0.58 -27.83
N HIS A 201 40.34 -1.83 -28.28
CA HIS A 201 40.09 -2.24 -29.68
C HIS A 201 38.59 -2.28 -30.05
N GLN A 202 37.67 -2.04 -29.11
CA GLN A 202 36.21 -2.16 -29.30
C GLN A 202 35.47 -0.82 -29.27
N ARG A 203 36.17 0.32 -29.18
CA ARG A 203 35.54 1.64 -29.25
C ARG A 203 35.01 1.90 -30.67
N GLY A 204 33.72 1.66 -30.89
CA GLY A 204 33.02 1.96 -32.13
C GLY A 204 33.27 0.99 -33.29
N GLN A 205 33.87 -0.17 -33.03
CA GLN A 205 34.03 -1.24 -34.03
C GLN A 205 33.22 -2.46 -33.58
N CYS A 206 32.37 -2.94 -34.48
CA CYS A 206 31.59 -4.15 -34.25
C CYS A 206 32.54 -5.35 -34.02
N PRO A 207 32.27 -6.26 -33.07
CA PRO A 207 33.11 -7.42 -32.81
C PRO A 207 33.41 -8.21 -34.09
N ALA A 208 34.55 -8.88 -34.13
CA ALA A 208 35.01 -9.64 -35.30
C ALA A 208 34.01 -10.69 -35.80
N THR A 209 33.07 -11.13 -34.95
CA THR A 209 31.97 -12.05 -35.30
C THR A 209 30.87 -11.41 -36.17
N CYS A 210 30.84 -10.08 -36.25
CA CYS A 210 29.81 -9.30 -36.90
C CYS A 210 30.34 -8.47 -38.09
N SER A 211 31.64 -8.54 -38.39
CA SER A 211 32.31 -7.74 -39.43
C SER A 211 31.79 -7.99 -40.84
N ASP A 212 31.17 -9.14 -41.08
CA ASP A 212 30.64 -9.53 -42.38
C ASP A 212 29.17 -9.10 -42.59
N TRP A 213 28.55 -8.41 -41.62
CA TRP A 213 27.12 -8.15 -41.61
C TRP A 213 26.81 -6.71 -42.06
N PRO A 214 25.87 -6.50 -43.00
CA PRO A 214 25.38 -5.17 -43.31
C PRO A 214 24.43 -4.71 -42.19
N LEU A 215 24.98 -4.13 -41.12
CA LEU A 215 24.20 -3.70 -39.95
C LEU A 215 23.29 -2.52 -40.30
N HIS A 216 21.98 -2.71 -40.17
CA HIS A 216 20.98 -1.65 -40.29
C HIS A 216 20.57 -1.17 -38.90
N ALA A 217 21.09 -0.02 -38.47
CA ALA A 217 20.81 0.55 -37.16
C ALA A 217 19.31 0.80 -36.93
N ASN A 218 18.84 0.49 -35.72
CA ASN A 218 17.49 0.72 -35.24
C ASN A 218 17.53 1.60 -33.99
N ASN A 219 17.38 2.91 -34.22
CA ASN A 219 17.45 3.93 -33.18
C ASN A 219 16.08 4.20 -32.53
N THR A 220 15.13 3.27 -32.61
CA THR A 220 13.82 3.45 -31.96
C THR A 220 13.98 3.38 -30.44
N PRO A 221 13.51 4.37 -29.66
CA PRO A 221 13.53 4.30 -28.20
C PRO A 221 12.74 3.10 -27.65
N TYR A 222 13.12 2.57 -26.48
CA TYR A 222 12.49 1.38 -25.86
C TYR A 222 10.96 1.50 -25.78
N ASN A 223 10.45 2.60 -25.21
CA ASN A 223 9.02 2.82 -24.98
C ASN A 223 8.21 3.06 -26.28
N GLU A 224 8.89 3.24 -27.42
CA GLU A 224 8.24 3.34 -28.74
C GLU A 224 8.20 1.98 -29.46
N ARG A 225 8.67 0.88 -28.86
CA ARG A 225 8.71 -0.45 -29.50
C ARG A 225 7.50 -1.27 -29.11
N GLY A 226 6.77 -1.77 -30.11
CA GLY A 226 5.51 -2.47 -29.88
C GLY A 226 5.61 -3.76 -29.06
N TRP A 227 6.68 -4.55 -29.23
CA TRP A 227 6.94 -5.74 -28.40
C TRP A 227 7.32 -5.37 -26.96
N CYS A 228 8.21 -4.39 -26.77
CA CYS A 228 8.59 -3.91 -25.44
C CYS A 228 7.37 -3.37 -24.66
N ALA A 229 6.50 -2.61 -25.35
CA ALA A 229 5.24 -2.14 -24.77
C ALA A 229 4.32 -3.31 -24.39
N ALA A 230 4.23 -4.36 -25.21
CA ALA A 230 3.44 -5.54 -24.91
C ALA A 230 4.00 -6.33 -23.71
N GLU A 231 5.32 -6.50 -23.64
CA GLU A 231 6.02 -7.12 -22.51
C GLU A 231 5.78 -6.37 -21.20
N GLN A 232 5.77 -5.03 -21.26
CA GLN A 232 5.37 -4.20 -20.13
C GLN A 232 3.92 -4.50 -19.72
N GLN A 233 2.97 -4.50 -20.66
CA GLN A 233 1.56 -4.81 -20.37
C GLN A 233 1.38 -6.20 -19.73
N TRP A 234 2.10 -7.22 -20.19
CA TRP A 234 2.04 -8.56 -19.59
C TRP A 234 2.66 -8.56 -18.18
N SER A 235 3.74 -7.81 -17.98
CA SER A 235 4.42 -7.69 -16.69
C SER A 235 3.57 -6.96 -15.66
N LEU A 236 2.75 -5.98 -16.07
CA LEU A 236 1.80 -5.28 -15.20
C LEU A 236 0.65 -6.17 -14.71
N SER A 237 0.45 -7.36 -15.30
CA SER A 237 -0.58 -8.33 -14.91
C SER A 237 -0.13 -9.40 -13.89
N ARG A 238 1.08 -9.26 -13.31
CA ARG A 238 1.66 -10.22 -12.35
C ARG A 238 1.18 -10.02 -10.91
N ASP A 239 1.15 -11.10 -10.11
CA ASP A 239 1.08 -11.09 -8.62
C ASP A 239 1.40 -12.48 -8.05
N ASN A 240 1.78 -12.58 -6.77
CA ASN A 240 2.03 -13.80 -5.99
C ASN A 240 0.88 -14.84 -5.94
N SER A 241 -0.25 -14.58 -6.61
CA SER A 241 -1.28 -15.59 -6.83
C SER A 241 -1.80 -15.50 -8.27
N TRP A 242 -2.04 -16.65 -8.90
CA TRP A 242 -2.72 -16.79 -10.19
C TRP A 242 -4.14 -16.16 -10.24
N LYS A 243 -4.60 -15.56 -9.12
CA LYS A 243 -5.89 -14.92 -8.92
C LYS A 243 -5.77 -13.44 -8.55
N SER A 244 -4.62 -12.78 -8.58
CA SER A 244 -4.59 -11.36 -8.19
C SER A 244 -3.73 -10.53 -9.12
N MET A 245 -4.04 -9.23 -9.21
CA MET A 245 -3.16 -8.25 -9.86
C MET A 245 -2.95 -7.14 -8.83
N ARG A 246 -1.77 -7.12 -8.22
CA ARG A 246 -1.38 -6.08 -7.26
C ARG A 246 -0.12 -5.43 -7.78
N LEU A 247 -0.22 -4.16 -8.15
CA LEU A 247 0.96 -3.40 -8.50
C LEU A 247 1.84 -3.19 -7.26
N PRO A 248 3.17 -3.20 -7.46
CA PRO A 248 4.15 -2.82 -6.48
C PRO A 248 3.89 -1.57 -5.64
N LEU A 249 4.36 -1.59 -4.38
CA LEU A 249 4.69 -0.38 -3.63
C LEU A 249 6.04 0.15 -4.16
N GLY A 250 6.00 0.88 -5.27
CA GLY A 250 7.16 1.46 -5.95
C GLY A 250 7.32 2.97 -5.73
N THR A 251 8.46 3.52 -6.13
CA THR A 251 8.67 4.97 -6.24
C THR A 251 7.72 5.57 -7.29
N PRO A 252 7.36 6.86 -7.20
CA PRO A 252 6.33 7.51 -8.05
C PRO A 252 6.58 7.45 -9.56
N GLU A 253 7.78 7.08 -9.98
CA GLU A 253 8.25 7.22 -11.36
C GLU A 253 7.85 6.04 -12.27
N ILE A 254 7.39 4.90 -11.74
CA ILE A 254 7.10 3.69 -12.55
C ILE A 254 5.95 2.83 -11.98
N CYS A 255 4.78 3.40 -11.73
CA CYS A 255 3.57 2.64 -11.38
C CYS A 255 2.45 2.87 -12.41
N GLU A 256 2.17 1.85 -13.24
CA GLU A 256 1.15 1.90 -14.31
C GLU A 256 0.14 0.74 -14.19
N ALA A 257 -1.14 1.00 -14.45
CA ALA A 257 -2.14 -0.06 -14.57
C ALA A 257 -2.17 -0.62 -16.01
N PRO A 258 -2.51 -1.92 -16.21
CA PRO A 258 -2.61 -2.49 -17.53
C PRO A 258 -3.70 -1.80 -18.36
N LEU A 259 -3.44 -1.59 -19.64
CA LEU A 259 -4.40 -1.04 -20.59
C LEU A 259 -5.41 -2.11 -21.02
N THR A 260 -6.66 -1.70 -21.22
CA THR A 260 -7.65 -2.55 -21.87
C THR A 260 -7.20 -2.91 -23.29
N PRO A 261 -7.65 -4.03 -23.86
CA PRO A 261 -7.29 -4.42 -25.22
C PRO A 261 -7.61 -3.34 -26.27
N GLU A 262 -8.70 -2.61 -26.05
CA GLU A 262 -9.13 -1.51 -26.91
C GLU A 262 -8.16 -0.32 -26.81
N ALA A 263 -7.83 0.11 -25.58
CA ALA A 263 -6.90 1.22 -25.34
C ALA A 263 -5.48 0.91 -25.85
N PHE A 264 -5.00 -0.32 -25.63
CA PHE A 264 -3.71 -0.76 -26.18
C PHE A 264 -3.73 -0.80 -27.71
N ALA A 265 -4.82 -1.25 -28.32
CA ALA A 265 -4.96 -1.26 -29.77
C ALA A 265 -5.02 0.14 -30.38
N ASP A 266 -5.63 1.10 -29.69
CA ASP A 266 -5.60 2.52 -30.09
C ASP A 266 -4.18 3.09 -30.00
N ALA A 267 -3.42 2.79 -28.94
CA ALA A 267 -2.02 3.21 -28.82
C ALA A 267 -1.15 2.65 -29.97
N VAL A 268 -1.36 1.39 -30.36
CA VAL A 268 -0.70 0.77 -31.52
C VAL A 268 -1.13 1.45 -32.83
N ARG A 269 -2.42 1.73 -33.02
CA ARG A 269 -2.95 2.34 -34.26
C ARG A 269 -2.59 3.81 -34.45
N ALA A 270 -2.48 4.57 -33.35
CA ALA A 270 -2.12 5.99 -33.38
C ALA A 270 -0.68 6.24 -33.89
N GLY A 271 0.08 5.19 -34.22
CA GLY A 271 1.43 5.28 -34.77
C GLY A 271 2.50 5.51 -33.72
N GLY A 272 2.15 5.43 -32.43
CA GLY A 272 3.08 5.62 -31.31
C GLY A 272 4.05 4.45 -31.12
N LEU A 273 3.67 3.24 -31.55
CA LEU A 273 4.49 2.04 -31.43
C LEU A 273 5.01 1.57 -32.79
N LYS A 274 6.32 1.38 -32.89
CA LYS A 274 7.03 0.90 -34.07
C LYS A 274 7.32 -0.59 -33.92
N PHE A 275 7.09 -1.34 -34.99
CA PHE A 275 7.38 -2.77 -35.09
C PHE A 275 8.48 -3.00 -36.12
N THR A 276 9.40 -3.91 -35.79
CA THR A 276 10.50 -4.31 -36.68
C THR A 276 9.96 -4.97 -37.95
N HIS A 277 8.86 -5.74 -37.85
CA HIS A 277 8.17 -6.32 -38.99
C HIS A 277 6.68 -5.91 -38.99
N ARG A 278 6.14 -5.54 -40.17
CA ARG A 278 4.76 -5.04 -40.30
C ARG A 278 3.69 -6.07 -39.88
N GLY A 279 4.04 -7.36 -39.93
CA GLY A 279 3.17 -8.46 -39.51
C GLY A 279 3.09 -8.67 -37.99
N ASP A 280 3.90 -7.97 -37.18
CA ASP A 280 4.02 -8.26 -35.74
C ASP A 280 2.96 -7.56 -34.89
N ALA A 281 2.39 -6.47 -35.38
CA ALA A 281 1.37 -5.70 -34.66
C ALA A 281 0.16 -6.58 -34.31
N GLU A 282 -0.31 -7.38 -35.26
CA GLU A 282 -1.49 -8.22 -35.10
C GLU A 282 -1.27 -9.37 -34.07
N PRO A 283 -0.18 -10.16 -34.12
CA PRO A 283 0.20 -11.07 -33.04
C PRO A 283 0.30 -10.41 -31.66
N VAL A 284 0.91 -9.22 -31.57
CA VAL A 284 1.05 -8.48 -30.30
C VAL A 284 -0.31 -8.09 -29.72
N LEU A 285 -1.20 -7.52 -30.55
CA LEU A 285 -2.55 -7.17 -30.12
C LEU A 285 -3.35 -8.38 -29.66
N ARG A 286 -3.27 -9.50 -30.38
CA ARG A 286 -3.94 -10.75 -29.99
C ARG A 286 -3.42 -11.29 -28.66
N LEU A 287 -2.11 -11.27 -28.46
CA LEU A 287 -1.49 -11.81 -27.25
C LEU A 287 -1.78 -10.93 -26.03
N GLN A 288 -1.67 -9.60 -26.17
CA GLN A 288 -2.04 -8.66 -25.11
C GLN A 288 -3.50 -8.83 -24.68
N ARG A 289 -4.43 -8.94 -25.65
CA ARG A 289 -5.84 -9.22 -25.36
C ARG A 289 -6.01 -10.52 -24.58
N HIS A 290 -5.41 -11.60 -25.05
CA HIS A 290 -5.50 -12.92 -24.41
C HIS A 290 -5.02 -12.88 -22.95
N VAL A 291 -3.86 -12.25 -22.70
CA VAL A 291 -3.29 -12.12 -21.36
C VAL A 291 -4.19 -11.27 -20.47
N PHE A 292 -4.62 -10.11 -20.96
CA PHE A 292 -5.51 -9.22 -20.21
C PHE A 292 -6.81 -9.91 -19.81
N GLU A 293 -7.51 -10.53 -20.76
CA GLU A 293 -8.80 -11.19 -20.53
C GLU A 293 -8.64 -12.42 -19.62
N SER A 294 -7.58 -13.21 -19.81
CA SER A 294 -7.34 -14.41 -18.99
C SER A 294 -7.04 -14.06 -17.53
N LYS A 295 -6.31 -12.97 -17.28
CA LYS A 295 -5.96 -12.50 -15.93
C LYS A 295 -7.15 -11.81 -15.27
N THR A 296 -7.68 -10.75 -15.86
CA THR A 296 -8.79 -9.95 -15.28
C THR A 296 -10.01 -10.81 -14.94
N ALA A 297 -10.37 -11.77 -15.80
CA ALA A 297 -11.53 -12.63 -15.58
C ALA A 297 -11.46 -13.47 -14.28
N VAL A 298 -10.25 -13.74 -13.78
CA VAL A 298 -10.05 -14.58 -12.59
C VAL A 298 -9.59 -13.81 -11.36
N THR A 299 -9.45 -12.47 -11.42
CA THR A 299 -8.88 -11.61 -10.37
C THR A 299 -9.88 -11.22 -9.26
N PRO A 300 -9.79 -11.78 -8.04
CA PRO A 300 -10.50 -11.30 -6.84
C PRO A 300 -9.96 -10.03 -6.19
N SER A 301 -8.72 -9.64 -6.43
CA SER A 301 -8.11 -8.51 -5.70
C SER A 301 -7.27 -7.66 -6.65
N LEU A 302 -7.61 -6.36 -6.70
CA LEU A 302 -6.84 -5.32 -7.38
C LEU A 302 -6.25 -4.36 -6.36
N GLY A 303 -4.94 -4.17 -6.43
CA GLY A 303 -4.21 -3.25 -5.57
C GLY A 303 -3.30 -2.36 -6.39
N PHE A 304 -3.42 -1.05 -6.19
CA PHE A 304 -2.65 -0.04 -6.87
C PHE A 304 -2.13 0.96 -5.86
N SER A 305 -0.88 1.39 -6.04
CA SER A 305 -0.30 2.46 -5.25
C SER A 305 0.50 3.41 -6.12
N HIS A 306 0.51 4.69 -5.76
CA HIS A 306 1.29 5.72 -6.45
C HIS A 306 0.99 5.85 -7.95
N LEU A 307 -0.23 5.52 -8.40
CA LEU A 307 -0.60 5.75 -9.80
C LEU A 307 -0.66 7.25 -10.11
N GLY A 308 -0.24 7.63 -11.31
CA GLY A 308 -0.58 8.94 -11.89
C GLY A 308 -2.02 8.98 -12.44
N PRO A 309 -2.49 10.15 -12.90
CA PRO A 309 -3.86 10.30 -13.43
C PRO A 309 -4.23 9.32 -14.55
N ASP A 310 -3.32 9.10 -15.51
CA ASP A 310 -3.54 8.14 -16.60
C ASP A 310 -3.56 6.70 -16.10
N GLY A 311 -2.73 6.39 -15.11
CA GLY A 311 -2.75 5.10 -14.42
C GLY A 311 -4.09 4.84 -13.71
N VAL A 312 -4.66 5.86 -13.05
CA VAL A 312 -5.99 5.77 -12.41
C VAL A 312 -7.09 5.54 -13.46
N ARG A 313 -7.00 6.17 -14.62
CA ARG A 313 -7.94 5.94 -15.74
C ARG A 313 -7.84 4.51 -16.26
N ALA A 314 -6.63 4.04 -16.54
CA ALA A 314 -6.40 2.66 -16.97
C ALA A 314 -6.89 1.65 -15.92
N ALA A 315 -6.65 1.91 -14.63
CA ALA A 315 -7.15 1.07 -13.54
C ALA A 315 -8.68 1.02 -13.50
N ALA A 316 -9.36 2.16 -13.68
CA ALA A 316 -10.81 2.22 -13.73
C ALA A 316 -11.39 1.49 -14.95
N ASP A 317 -10.76 1.63 -16.11
CA ASP A 317 -11.15 0.95 -17.36
C ASP A 317 -10.99 -0.58 -17.25
N CYS A 318 -10.13 -1.07 -16.35
CA CYS A 318 -10.01 -2.50 -16.05
C CYS A 318 -11.17 -3.08 -15.23
N LEU A 319 -11.82 -2.27 -14.38
CA LEU A 319 -12.83 -2.76 -13.42
C LEU A 319 -13.97 -3.55 -14.07
N PRO A 320 -14.56 -3.13 -15.21
CA PRO A 320 -15.62 -3.88 -15.88
C PRO A 320 -15.20 -5.28 -16.37
N HIS A 321 -13.91 -5.50 -16.60
CA HIS A 321 -13.37 -6.78 -17.06
C HIS A 321 -13.11 -7.75 -15.90
N CYS A 322 -13.01 -7.24 -14.67
CA CYS A 322 -12.69 -8.03 -13.49
C CYS A 322 -13.93 -8.68 -12.86
N ARG A 323 -14.43 -9.76 -13.50
CA ARG A 323 -15.72 -10.41 -13.15
C ARG A 323 -15.78 -11.06 -11.76
N ARG A 324 -14.63 -11.25 -11.10
CA ARG A 324 -14.52 -11.88 -9.78
C ARG A 324 -14.00 -10.94 -8.71
N LEU A 325 -13.88 -9.65 -9.02
CA LEU A 325 -13.28 -8.68 -8.13
C LEU A 325 -14.10 -8.53 -6.85
N ALA A 326 -13.46 -8.80 -5.72
CA ALA A 326 -14.00 -8.65 -4.39
C ALA A 326 -13.28 -7.52 -3.62
N GLU A 327 -12.03 -7.21 -3.97
CA GLU A 327 -11.23 -6.21 -3.27
C GLU A 327 -10.62 -5.23 -4.27
N LEU A 328 -10.81 -3.93 -4.05
CA LEU A 328 -10.13 -2.86 -4.78
C LEU A 328 -9.42 -1.94 -3.78
N SER A 329 -8.12 -1.77 -3.97
CA SER A 329 -7.31 -0.84 -3.19
C SER A 329 -6.57 0.11 -4.12
N LEU A 330 -6.76 1.41 -3.92
CA LEU A 330 -6.02 2.49 -4.56
C LEU A 330 -5.42 3.37 -3.47
N ILE A 331 -4.10 3.43 -3.40
CA ILE A 331 -3.37 4.06 -2.30
C ILE A 331 -2.44 5.14 -2.85
N ASN A 332 -2.44 6.33 -2.29
CA ASN A 332 -1.48 7.39 -2.60
C ASN A 332 -1.35 7.71 -4.11
N SER A 333 -2.45 7.60 -4.87
CA SER A 333 -2.44 7.57 -6.34
C SER A 333 -2.98 8.84 -7.00
N ASN A 334 -2.87 9.98 -6.32
CA ASN A 334 -3.26 11.32 -6.80
C ASN A 334 -4.41 11.35 -7.84
N ALA A 335 -5.49 10.61 -7.57
CA ALA A 335 -6.57 10.40 -8.53
C ALA A 335 -7.23 11.73 -8.87
N GLY A 336 -7.30 12.64 -7.88
CA GLY A 336 -8.03 13.88 -8.04
C GLY A 336 -9.51 13.64 -8.32
N ASP A 337 -10.20 14.71 -8.68
CA ASP A 337 -11.64 14.66 -8.95
C ASP A 337 -11.96 13.96 -10.27
N GLU A 338 -11.13 14.18 -11.29
CA GLU A 338 -11.31 13.53 -12.58
C GLU A 338 -11.10 12.01 -12.48
N GLY A 339 -10.03 11.58 -11.80
CA GLY A 339 -9.78 10.16 -11.54
C GLY A 339 -10.89 9.52 -10.71
N ALA A 340 -11.45 10.24 -9.73
CA ALA A 340 -12.60 9.74 -8.95
C ALA A 340 -13.87 9.57 -9.79
N GLN A 341 -14.17 10.46 -10.74
CA GLN A 341 -15.30 10.29 -11.66
C GLN A 341 -15.10 9.10 -12.61
N VAL A 342 -13.88 8.90 -13.06
CA VAL A 342 -13.51 7.77 -13.92
C VAL A 342 -13.61 6.45 -13.14
N LEU A 343 -13.08 6.41 -11.90
CA LEU A 343 -13.25 5.28 -10.99
C LEU A 343 -14.72 4.98 -10.70
N ALA A 344 -15.55 5.99 -10.47
CA ALA A 344 -16.99 5.82 -10.22
C ALA A 344 -17.68 5.09 -11.39
N ARG A 345 -17.39 5.49 -12.64
CA ARG A 345 -17.92 4.82 -13.85
C ARG A 345 -17.44 3.38 -14.00
N GLY A 346 -16.19 3.10 -13.64
CA GLY A 346 -15.66 1.74 -13.61
C GLY A 346 -16.35 0.87 -12.55
N LEU A 347 -16.58 1.43 -11.35
CA LEU A 347 -17.27 0.76 -10.24
C LEU A 347 -18.73 0.43 -10.57
N GLU A 348 -19.45 1.29 -11.29
CA GLU A 348 -20.84 1.02 -11.71
C GLU A 348 -20.98 -0.25 -12.55
N ASN A 349 -19.95 -0.59 -13.32
CA ASN A 349 -19.93 -1.73 -14.25
C ASN A 349 -19.06 -2.90 -13.75
N CYS A 350 -18.59 -2.84 -12.50
CA CYS A 350 -17.75 -3.84 -11.86
C CYS A 350 -18.57 -4.96 -11.20
N SER A 351 -17.95 -6.12 -10.95
CA SER A 351 -18.54 -7.14 -10.07
C SER A 351 -18.71 -6.60 -8.65
N PRO A 352 -19.72 -7.09 -7.89
CA PRO A 352 -19.91 -6.70 -6.50
C PRO A 352 -18.62 -6.88 -5.66
N LEU A 353 -18.14 -5.77 -5.12
CA LEU A 353 -16.96 -5.62 -4.29
C LEU A 353 -17.38 -5.84 -2.86
N GLU A 354 -16.53 -6.52 -2.11
CA GLU A 354 -16.60 -6.64 -0.65
C GLU A 354 -15.77 -5.56 0.04
N LEU A 355 -14.60 -5.20 -0.51
CA LEU A 355 -13.69 -4.21 0.08
C LEU A 355 -13.33 -3.13 -0.94
N LEU A 356 -13.48 -1.86 -0.56
CA LEU A 356 -13.01 -0.70 -1.35
C LEU A 356 -12.17 0.22 -0.47
N TRP A 357 -10.88 0.32 -0.79
CA TRP A 357 -9.93 1.17 -0.09
C TRP A 357 -9.39 2.24 -1.03
N LEU A 358 -9.88 3.47 -0.87
CA LEU A 358 -9.34 4.64 -1.53
C LEU A 358 -8.63 5.47 -0.45
N PHE A 359 -7.32 5.29 -0.27
CA PHE A 359 -6.55 5.99 0.76
C PHE A 359 -5.56 6.97 0.14
N GLN A 360 -5.54 8.23 0.62
CA GLN A 360 -4.57 9.25 0.15
C GLN A 360 -4.59 9.52 -1.36
N ASN A 361 -5.75 9.50 -2.03
CA ASN A 361 -5.82 9.74 -3.47
C ASN A 361 -6.16 11.18 -3.85
N SER A 362 -6.11 12.12 -2.91
CA SER A 362 -6.43 13.54 -3.14
C SER A 362 -7.79 13.74 -3.83
N ILE A 363 -8.84 13.06 -3.37
CA ILE A 363 -10.20 13.18 -3.95
C ILE A 363 -10.98 14.25 -3.16
N GLY A 364 -11.68 15.15 -3.86
CA GLY A 364 -12.46 16.25 -3.25
C GLY A 364 -11.71 17.58 -3.28
N ASP A 365 -11.86 18.39 -2.22
CA ASP A 365 -11.26 19.74 -2.15
C ASP A 365 -9.74 19.75 -2.35
N ASN A 366 -9.05 18.70 -1.91
CA ASN A 366 -7.62 18.53 -2.15
C ASN A 366 -7.29 18.16 -3.61
N GLY A 367 -8.17 17.45 -4.32
CA GLY A 367 -8.07 17.18 -5.75
C GLY A 367 -8.28 18.43 -6.60
N CYS A 368 -9.29 19.24 -6.26
CA CYS A 368 -9.50 20.57 -6.83
C CYS A 368 -8.28 21.48 -6.69
N LYS A 369 -7.57 21.42 -5.55
CA LYS A 369 -6.34 22.20 -5.31
C LYS A 369 -5.13 21.63 -6.05
N ALA A 370 -4.96 20.31 -6.07
CA ALA A 370 -3.85 19.64 -6.74
C ALA A 370 -3.89 19.83 -8.27
N GLY A 371 -5.08 19.74 -8.88
CA GLY A 371 -5.26 19.95 -10.34
C GLY A 371 -4.90 21.37 -10.80
N ARG A 372 -5.05 22.38 -9.94
CA ARG A 372 -4.67 23.78 -10.23
C ARG A 372 -3.16 24.03 -10.19
N ALA A 373 -2.40 23.23 -9.44
CA ALA A 373 -0.94 23.36 -9.38
C ALA A 373 -0.24 22.74 -10.60
N SER A 374 -0.87 21.76 -11.26
CA SER A 374 -0.34 21.10 -12.46
C SER A 374 -0.62 21.86 -13.76
N THR A 375 -1.58 22.80 -13.80
CA THR A 375 -1.84 23.65 -14.96
C THR A 375 -1.08 24.97 -14.82
N GLY A 376 0.13 25.05 -15.35
CA GLY A 376 0.88 26.29 -15.42
C GLY A 376 0.11 27.37 -16.19
N SER A 377 0.06 28.58 -15.62
CA SER A 377 -0.49 29.85 -16.17
C SER A 377 -1.98 30.15 -15.92
N LEU A 378 -2.26 30.90 -14.84
CA LEU A 378 -2.75 32.30 -14.90
C LEU A 378 -3.21 32.77 -13.51
N HIS A 379 -2.61 33.87 -13.04
CA HIS A 379 -3.14 34.69 -11.95
C HIS A 379 -4.58 35.13 -12.27
N TRP A 380 -5.55 34.83 -11.39
CA TRP A 380 -6.62 35.73 -10.99
C TRP A 380 -7.13 35.33 -9.60
N GLY A 381 -7.37 36.32 -8.74
CA GLY A 381 -7.77 36.14 -7.35
C GLY A 381 -9.01 35.26 -7.18
N ILE A 382 -9.02 34.43 -6.14
CA ILE A 382 -10.08 33.43 -5.92
C ILE A 382 -10.90 33.85 -4.70
N GLY A 383 -12.11 34.36 -4.96
CA GLY A 383 -13.20 34.43 -4.00
C GLY A 383 -13.84 33.05 -3.80
N ALA A 384 -14.63 32.92 -2.73
CA ALA A 384 -15.25 31.69 -2.22
C ALA A 384 -16.23 30.94 -3.16
N GLU A 385 -16.29 31.28 -4.45
CA GLU A 385 -17.27 30.73 -5.41
C GLU A 385 -16.76 29.52 -6.21
N CYS A 386 -15.48 29.14 -6.09
CA CYS A 386 -14.88 28.00 -6.81
C CYS A 386 -15.12 26.62 -6.19
N TRP A 387 -15.81 26.52 -5.05
CA TRP A 387 -16.09 25.25 -4.35
C TRP A 387 -17.32 24.52 -4.90
N ALA A 388 -18.14 25.19 -5.72
CA ALA A 388 -19.45 24.70 -6.15
C ALA A 388 -19.43 23.66 -7.30
N GLU A 389 -18.26 23.34 -7.88
CA GLU A 389 -18.16 22.47 -9.06
C GLU A 389 -17.39 21.15 -8.84
N CYS A 390 -17.13 20.74 -7.60
CA CYS A 390 -16.58 19.41 -7.33
C CYS A 390 -17.65 18.32 -7.59
N ARG A 391 -17.73 17.80 -8.83
CA ARG A 391 -18.69 16.74 -9.23
C ARG A 391 -18.21 15.31 -8.96
N ALA A 392 -16.98 15.15 -8.48
CA ALA A 392 -16.41 13.84 -8.18
C ALA A 392 -17.07 13.14 -6.99
N GLU A 393 -17.38 13.92 -5.96
CA GLU A 393 -18.00 13.44 -4.73
C GLU A 393 -19.40 12.84 -4.99
N PRO A 394 -20.35 13.53 -5.68
CA PRO A 394 -21.64 12.94 -6.04
C PRO A 394 -21.55 11.71 -6.95
N ALA A 395 -20.59 11.68 -7.88
CA ALA A 395 -20.42 10.55 -8.80
C ALA A 395 -19.97 9.29 -8.05
N LEU A 396 -18.96 9.42 -7.17
CA LEU A 396 -18.50 8.32 -6.33
C LEU A 396 -19.61 7.88 -5.37
N ALA A 397 -20.38 8.80 -4.79
CA ALA A 397 -21.55 8.49 -3.96
C ALA A 397 -22.57 7.61 -4.70
N ALA A 398 -22.92 8.01 -5.93
CA ALA A 398 -23.92 7.32 -6.75
C ALA A 398 -23.44 5.90 -7.12
N ALA A 399 -22.18 5.76 -7.51
CA ALA A 399 -21.57 4.46 -7.79
C ALA A 399 -21.57 3.55 -6.55
N LEU A 400 -21.17 4.06 -5.39
CA LEU A 400 -21.16 3.32 -4.13
C LEU A 400 -22.58 2.92 -3.69
N ALA A 401 -23.57 3.79 -3.88
CA ALA A 401 -24.98 3.53 -3.57
C ALA A 401 -25.62 2.44 -4.46
N GLY A 402 -25.04 2.18 -5.63
CA GLY A 402 -25.42 1.07 -6.51
C GLY A 402 -24.86 -0.28 -6.07
N HIS A 403 -23.79 -0.29 -5.27
CA HIS A 403 -23.01 -1.49 -4.94
C HIS A 403 -23.64 -2.30 -3.81
N ARG A 404 -24.05 -3.55 -4.11
CA ARG A 404 -24.81 -4.38 -3.16
C ARG A 404 -23.96 -5.26 -2.24
N GLY A 405 -22.65 -5.40 -2.48
CA GLY A 405 -21.78 -6.34 -1.76
C GLY A 405 -20.80 -5.72 -0.77
N LEU A 406 -20.75 -4.38 -0.66
CA LEU A 406 -19.66 -3.71 0.03
C LEU A 406 -19.75 -3.88 1.55
N ARG A 407 -18.71 -4.46 2.14
CA ARG A 407 -18.56 -4.77 3.57
C ARG A 407 -17.58 -3.85 4.28
N ASP A 408 -16.54 -3.40 3.60
CA ASP A 408 -15.56 -2.46 4.11
C ASP A 408 -15.34 -1.32 3.11
N LEU A 409 -15.62 -0.10 3.56
CA LEU A 409 -15.37 1.13 2.82
C LEU A 409 -14.35 1.97 3.59
N ASN A 410 -13.20 2.21 2.96
CA ASN A 410 -12.18 3.10 3.48
C ASN A 410 -11.96 4.26 2.50
N LEU A 411 -12.31 5.47 2.93
CA LEU A 411 -12.15 6.73 2.21
C LEU A 411 -11.21 7.69 2.95
N ASP A 412 -10.41 7.19 3.89
CA ASP A 412 -9.53 8.01 4.72
C ASP A 412 -8.46 8.76 3.90
N ALA A 413 -8.10 9.95 4.38
CA ALA A 413 -7.01 10.81 3.91
C ALA A 413 -7.11 11.28 2.45
N ASN A 414 -8.32 11.33 1.85
CA ASN A 414 -8.50 11.93 0.52
C ASN A 414 -8.68 13.44 0.55
N GLY A 415 -8.98 14.04 1.71
CA GLY A 415 -9.29 15.47 1.78
C GLY A 415 -10.67 15.82 1.22
N PHE A 416 -11.63 14.90 1.38
CA PHE A 416 -13.03 15.14 1.10
C PHE A 416 -13.52 16.38 1.85
N GLY A 417 -14.28 17.24 1.17
CA GLY A 417 -15.06 18.31 1.77
C GLY A 417 -16.34 17.78 2.44
N ASP A 418 -17.21 18.67 2.94
CA ASP A 418 -18.51 18.27 3.51
C ASP A 418 -19.34 17.45 2.48
N ALA A 419 -19.30 17.84 1.21
CA ALA A 419 -20.00 17.13 0.14
C ALA A 419 -19.43 15.72 -0.13
N GLY A 420 -18.13 15.50 0.10
CA GLY A 420 -17.45 14.21 -0.03
C GLY A 420 -17.76 13.26 1.11
N ALA A 421 -17.82 13.79 2.34
CA ALA A 421 -18.27 13.04 3.50
C ALA A 421 -19.77 12.70 3.41
N GLU A 422 -20.59 13.62 2.88
CA GLU A 422 -22.00 13.38 2.57
C GLU A 422 -22.16 12.32 1.47
N ALA A 423 -21.34 12.39 0.42
CA ALA A 423 -21.25 11.39 -0.64
C ALA A 423 -20.90 10.00 -0.11
N GLY A 424 -19.90 9.89 0.75
CA GLY A 424 -19.54 8.62 1.40
C GLY A 424 -20.69 8.07 2.25
N ALA A 425 -21.39 8.94 2.98
CA ALA A 425 -22.58 8.58 3.77
C ALA A 425 -23.78 8.14 2.90
N ILE A 426 -24.05 8.85 1.80
CA ILE A 426 -25.12 8.51 0.84
C ILE A 426 -24.78 7.21 0.09
N GLY A 427 -23.51 7.02 -0.29
CA GLY A 427 -23.01 5.77 -0.83
C GLY A 427 -23.33 4.63 0.11
N ALA A 428 -22.93 4.77 1.37
CA ALA A 428 -23.22 3.80 2.42
C ALA A 428 -24.72 3.53 2.63
N ARG A 429 -25.59 4.51 2.37
CA ARG A 429 -27.06 4.37 2.42
C ARG A 429 -27.62 3.49 1.29
N GLY A 430 -26.99 3.46 0.13
CA GLY A 430 -27.53 2.78 -1.05
C GLY A 430 -27.24 1.29 -1.06
N ARG A 431 -28.27 0.47 -0.80
CA ARG A 431 -28.36 -1.00 -1.02
C ARG A 431 -27.14 -1.87 -0.62
N MET A 432 -26.15 -1.34 0.10
CA MET A 432 -25.06 -2.12 0.67
C MET A 432 -25.68 -3.17 1.58
N GLN A 433 -25.52 -4.44 1.21
CA GLN A 433 -25.83 -5.52 2.13
C GLN A 433 -24.71 -5.55 3.17
N GLU A 434 -24.90 -4.73 4.21
CA GLU A 434 -24.30 -4.90 5.54
C GLU A 434 -22.81 -4.52 5.65
N PRO A 435 -22.46 -3.23 5.66
CA PRO A 435 -21.08 -2.82 5.95
C PRO A 435 -20.70 -3.23 7.38
N LEU A 436 -19.59 -3.95 7.51
CA LEU A 436 -18.97 -4.30 8.80
C LEU A 436 -18.02 -3.19 9.27
N ALA A 437 -17.41 -2.45 8.35
CA ALA A 437 -16.52 -1.34 8.66
C ALA A 437 -16.72 -0.13 7.72
N LEU A 438 -16.78 1.06 8.30
CA LEU A 438 -16.81 2.33 7.60
C LEU A 438 -15.71 3.24 8.15
N ARG A 439 -14.83 3.71 7.28
CA ARG A 439 -13.74 4.65 7.60
C ARG A 439 -13.84 5.87 6.68
N LEU A 440 -14.13 7.01 7.28
CA LEU A 440 -14.13 8.31 6.63
C LEU A 440 -13.24 9.20 7.49
N GLY A 441 -12.11 9.68 6.98
CA GLY A 441 -11.18 10.53 7.72
C GLY A 441 -10.62 11.60 6.81
N ALA A 442 -10.83 12.87 7.13
CA ALA A 442 -10.33 14.00 6.35
C ALA A 442 -10.03 15.19 7.27
N GLU A 443 -8.93 15.90 7.00
CA GLU A 443 -8.65 17.22 7.55
C GLU A 443 -9.62 18.27 6.95
N LEU A 444 -10.87 18.28 7.39
CA LEU A 444 -11.96 19.12 6.87
C LEU A 444 -11.80 20.62 7.22
N ARG A 445 -10.71 21.30 6.82
CA ARG A 445 -10.50 22.72 7.20
C ARG A 445 -11.39 23.68 6.39
N GLY A 446 -12.48 24.18 6.98
CA GLY A 446 -13.02 25.50 6.66
C GLY A 446 -14.47 25.66 6.12
N ALA A 447 -15.38 24.70 6.29
CA ALA A 447 -16.80 24.87 5.94
C ALA A 447 -17.73 24.46 7.11
N GLU A 448 -19.04 24.75 7.00
CA GLU A 448 -20.03 24.65 8.08
C GLU A 448 -20.18 23.21 8.66
N ALA A 449 -19.33 22.91 9.65
CA ALA A 449 -19.30 21.70 10.48
C ALA A 449 -20.71 21.23 10.92
N GLY A 450 -21.32 20.33 10.15
CA GLY A 450 -22.53 19.64 10.56
C GLY A 450 -23.43 19.07 9.46
N GLY A 451 -23.34 19.52 8.21
CA GLY A 451 -24.22 19.06 7.12
C GLY A 451 -24.08 17.57 6.82
N TRP A 452 -22.87 17.12 6.54
CA TRP A 452 -22.59 15.71 6.25
C TRP A 452 -22.78 14.78 7.46
N GLY A 453 -22.51 15.26 8.68
CA GLY A 453 -22.77 14.51 9.91
C GLY A 453 -24.25 14.14 10.07
N GLN A 454 -25.16 14.98 9.55
CA GLN A 454 -26.60 14.68 9.48
C GLN A 454 -26.92 13.60 8.46
N ALA A 455 -26.34 13.68 7.26
CA ALA A 455 -26.48 12.67 6.22
C ALA A 455 -25.97 11.30 6.70
N LEU A 456 -24.81 11.28 7.37
CA LEU A 456 -24.24 10.07 7.96
C LEU A 456 -25.10 9.51 9.09
N GLY A 457 -25.61 10.36 9.99
CA GLY A 457 -26.56 9.95 11.02
C GLY A 457 -27.79 9.25 10.42
N ALA A 458 -28.34 9.77 9.32
CA ALA A 458 -29.46 9.14 8.63
C ALA A 458 -29.09 7.79 7.98
N ALA A 459 -27.88 7.68 7.41
CA ALA A 459 -27.38 6.45 6.80
C ALA A 459 -27.15 5.33 7.83
N LEU A 460 -26.54 5.66 8.97
CA LEU A 460 -26.20 4.70 10.03
C LEU A 460 -27.43 3.98 10.61
N ARG A 461 -28.61 4.63 10.62
CA ARG A 461 -29.85 3.98 11.06
C ARG A 461 -30.20 2.71 10.27
N GLN A 462 -29.72 2.60 9.04
CA GLN A 462 -29.97 1.47 8.16
C GLN A 462 -28.84 0.43 8.20
N MET A 463 -27.90 0.53 9.15
CA MET A 463 -26.70 -0.34 9.23
C MET A 463 -26.64 -1.12 10.57
N PRO A 464 -27.61 -2.01 10.87
CA PRO A 464 -27.68 -2.68 12.17
C PRO A 464 -26.50 -3.61 12.48
N ARG A 465 -25.77 -4.05 11.45
CA ARG A 465 -24.62 -4.95 11.55
C ARG A 465 -23.26 -4.25 11.54
N LEU A 466 -23.22 -2.91 11.47
CA LEU A 466 -21.97 -2.16 11.48
C LEU A 466 -21.17 -2.46 12.75
N GLN A 467 -19.93 -2.92 12.61
CA GLN A 467 -19.04 -3.25 13.73
C GLN A 467 -17.99 -2.19 13.98
N THR A 468 -17.52 -1.51 12.93
CA THR A 468 -16.46 -0.51 13.02
C THR A 468 -16.88 0.79 12.34
N LEU A 469 -16.83 1.89 13.09
CA LEU A 469 -17.02 3.24 12.58
C LEU A 469 -15.81 4.10 12.98
N ARG A 470 -15.03 4.53 11.98
CA ARG A 470 -13.90 5.45 12.19
C ARG A 470 -14.17 6.74 11.45
N LEU A 471 -14.30 7.81 12.22
CA LEU A 471 -14.62 9.14 11.76
C LEU A 471 -13.70 10.18 12.40
N SER A 472 -12.44 9.84 12.67
CA SER A 472 -11.51 10.76 13.32
C SER A 472 -11.16 11.95 12.41
N GLU A 473 -11.00 13.12 13.02
CA GLU A 473 -10.49 14.39 12.45
C GLU A 473 -11.41 15.09 11.44
N ASN A 474 -12.69 14.70 11.36
CA ASN A 474 -13.64 15.20 10.35
C ASN A 474 -14.43 16.46 10.73
N GLN A 475 -14.08 17.17 11.81
CA GLN A 475 -14.82 18.38 12.22
C GLN A 475 -16.35 18.18 12.29
N ILE A 476 -16.81 17.02 12.76
CA ILE A 476 -18.26 16.69 12.87
C ILE A 476 -19.06 17.80 13.58
N GLY A 477 -18.44 18.43 14.59
CA GLY A 477 -19.04 19.49 15.39
C GLY A 477 -20.21 18.98 16.24
N VAL A 478 -20.82 19.91 16.99
CA VAL A 478 -21.91 19.59 17.92
C VAL A 478 -23.15 19.02 17.19
N LYS A 479 -23.58 19.68 16.10
CA LYS A 479 -24.79 19.27 15.35
C LYS A 479 -24.61 17.93 14.66
N GLY A 480 -23.43 17.70 14.05
CA GLY A 480 -23.11 16.42 13.44
C GLY A 480 -23.05 15.29 14.48
N ALA A 481 -22.53 15.55 15.69
CA ALA A 481 -22.46 14.56 16.76
C ALA A 481 -23.85 14.18 17.28
N GLN A 482 -24.77 15.14 17.37
CA GLN A 482 -26.17 14.88 17.73
C GLN A 482 -26.89 14.05 16.67
N ALA A 483 -26.62 14.30 15.38
CA ALA A 483 -27.18 13.49 14.32
C ALA A 483 -26.56 12.09 14.26
N LEU A 484 -25.25 11.99 14.48
CA LEU A 484 -24.53 10.73 14.62
C LEU A 484 -25.13 9.90 15.76
N ALA A 485 -25.37 10.50 16.93
CA ALA A 485 -26.02 9.83 18.06
C ALA A 485 -27.38 9.23 17.69
N ARG A 486 -28.24 9.99 17.00
CA ARG A 486 -29.52 9.51 16.46
C ARG A 486 -29.37 8.38 15.43
N GLY A 487 -28.24 8.35 14.72
CA GLY A 487 -27.89 7.29 13.78
C GLY A 487 -27.46 6.01 14.47
N LEU A 488 -26.65 6.14 15.52
CA LEU A 488 -26.11 5.03 16.30
C LEU A 488 -27.21 4.21 17.00
N GLU A 489 -28.38 4.79 17.28
CA GLU A 489 -29.55 4.04 17.76
C GLU A 489 -29.91 2.83 16.87
N GLY A 490 -29.60 2.89 15.56
CA GLY A 490 -29.81 1.79 14.63
C GLY A 490 -28.65 0.79 14.54
N THR A 491 -27.46 1.08 15.07
CA THR A 491 -26.22 0.29 14.86
C THR A 491 -25.91 -0.66 16.03
N THR A 492 -26.79 -1.64 16.25
CA THR A 492 -26.72 -2.50 17.45
C THR A 492 -25.48 -3.41 17.56
N ALA A 493 -24.78 -3.69 16.45
CA ALA A 493 -23.60 -4.56 16.42
C ALA A 493 -22.25 -3.83 16.61
N LEU A 494 -22.27 -2.51 16.88
CA LEU A 494 -21.06 -1.70 16.92
C LEU A 494 -20.08 -2.15 18.00
N GLN A 495 -18.83 -2.38 17.59
CA GLN A 495 -17.72 -2.79 18.46
C GLN A 495 -16.66 -1.69 18.59
N LEU A 496 -16.41 -0.91 17.54
CA LEU A 496 -15.38 0.14 17.52
C LEU A 496 -15.98 1.46 17.04
N LEU A 497 -15.87 2.51 17.86
CA LEU A 497 -16.25 3.87 17.49
C LEU A 497 -15.09 4.84 17.73
N TRP A 498 -14.51 5.36 16.65
CA TRP A 498 -13.42 6.35 16.71
C TRP A 498 -13.89 7.69 16.17
N LEU A 499 -13.88 8.69 17.04
CA LEU A 499 -14.35 10.06 16.81
C LEU A 499 -13.33 11.09 17.31
N TRP A 500 -12.06 10.74 17.33
CA TRP A 500 -10.98 11.63 17.75
C TRP A 500 -10.96 12.93 16.92
N GLY A 501 -10.73 14.11 17.51
CA GLY A 501 -10.46 15.33 16.71
C GLY A 501 -11.66 15.97 16.02
N ASN A 502 -12.88 15.89 16.57
CA ASN A 502 -14.12 16.26 15.87
C ASN A 502 -14.87 17.48 16.43
N GLN A 503 -14.31 18.19 17.43
CA GLN A 503 -14.94 19.38 18.01
C GLN A 503 -16.39 19.13 18.51
N ILE A 504 -16.64 17.95 19.07
CA ILE A 504 -17.98 17.49 19.46
C ILE A 504 -18.60 18.35 20.58
N GLY A 505 -17.79 18.89 21.50
CA GLY A 505 -18.24 19.68 22.65
C GLY A 505 -19.15 18.92 23.64
N ASP A 506 -19.54 19.56 24.74
CA ASP A 506 -20.40 18.93 25.75
C ASP A 506 -21.76 18.46 25.20
N PRO A 507 -22.52 19.26 24.43
CA PRO A 507 -23.85 18.84 23.98
C PRO A 507 -23.79 17.67 22.99
N GLY A 508 -22.73 17.60 22.18
CA GLY A 508 -22.50 16.48 21.27
C GLY A 508 -22.10 15.22 22.04
N CYS A 509 -21.24 15.35 23.06
CA CYS A 509 -20.82 14.24 23.90
C CYS A 509 -22.00 13.66 24.70
N GLN A 510 -22.88 14.51 25.22
CA GLN A 510 -24.11 14.09 25.91
C GLN A 510 -25.04 13.29 25.00
N ALA A 511 -25.23 13.75 23.76
CA ALA A 511 -26.04 13.01 22.78
C ALA A 511 -25.42 11.65 22.44
N LEU A 512 -24.11 11.60 22.20
CA LEU A 512 -23.41 10.35 21.94
C LEU A 512 -23.48 9.40 23.14
N ALA A 513 -23.28 9.90 24.35
CA ALA A 513 -23.38 9.10 25.57
C ALA A 513 -24.77 8.46 25.72
N ALA A 514 -25.84 9.23 25.49
CA ALA A 514 -27.21 8.72 25.54
C ALA A 514 -27.45 7.59 24.52
N ALA A 515 -26.97 7.75 23.29
CA ALA A 515 -27.08 6.71 22.26
C ALA A 515 -26.22 5.47 22.57
N LEU A 516 -25.01 5.68 23.10
CA LEU A 516 -24.06 4.61 23.40
C LEU A 516 -24.46 3.75 24.60
N ALA A 517 -25.35 4.22 25.49
CA ALA A 517 -25.82 3.45 26.64
C ALA A 517 -26.45 2.09 26.26
N GLY A 518 -27.00 1.95 25.04
CA GLY A 518 -27.52 0.69 24.51
C GLY A 518 -26.47 -0.27 23.93
N HIS A 519 -25.23 0.19 23.72
CA HIS A 519 -24.19 -0.51 22.96
C HIS A 519 -23.31 -1.40 23.87
N ARG A 520 -23.91 -2.42 24.49
CA ARG A 520 -23.21 -3.32 25.44
C ARG A 520 -22.08 -4.16 24.81
N GLY A 521 -22.05 -4.22 23.47
CA GLY A 521 -21.03 -4.91 22.68
C GLY A 521 -19.78 -4.08 22.35
N LEU A 522 -19.77 -2.79 22.70
CA LEU A 522 -18.69 -1.88 22.35
C LEU A 522 -17.38 -2.29 23.06
N ARG A 523 -16.31 -2.41 22.27
CA ARG A 523 -14.95 -2.79 22.71
C ARG A 523 -13.99 -1.62 22.72
N ALA A 524 -14.14 -0.66 21.82
CA ALA A 524 -13.29 0.54 21.80
C ALA A 524 -14.09 1.81 21.52
N LEU A 525 -13.85 2.82 22.35
CA LEU A 525 -14.39 4.17 22.20
C LEU A 525 -13.25 5.19 22.23
N SER A 526 -13.19 6.05 21.21
CA SER A 526 -12.22 7.14 21.14
C SER A 526 -12.92 8.47 20.91
N LEU A 527 -12.88 9.35 21.91
CA LEU A 527 -13.48 10.69 21.92
C LEU A 527 -12.47 11.78 22.32
N GLY A 528 -11.17 11.53 22.24
CA GLY A 528 -10.20 12.58 22.56
C GLY A 528 -10.08 13.69 21.49
N ILE A 529 -9.47 14.84 21.84
CA ILE A 529 -9.50 16.09 21.06
C ILE A 529 -10.93 16.43 20.59
N ASN A 530 -11.86 16.57 21.51
CA ASN A 530 -13.24 16.94 21.18
C ASN A 530 -13.76 18.16 21.94
N GLY A 531 -12.98 18.69 22.86
CA GLY A 531 -13.29 19.94 23.57
C GLY A 531 -14.53 19.86 24.45
N PHE A 532 -14.92 18.68 24.92
CA PHE A 532 -15.96 18.55 25.96
C PHE A 532 -15.33 18.62 27.35
N GLY A 533 -16.09 19.11 28.33
CA GLY A 533 -15.67 19.25 29.72
C GLY A 533 -16.45 18.35 30.67
N ASP A 534 -16.67 18.83 31.90
CA ASP A 534 -17.32 18.07 32.96
C ASP A 534 -18.72 17.57 32.60
N ALA A 535 -19.52 18.38 31.89
CA ALA A 535 -20.90 18.04 31.57
C ALA A 535 -21.01 16.89 30.55
N GLY A 536 -20.12 16.84 29.55
CA GLY A 536 -20.00 15.73 28.61
C GLY A 536 -19.43 14.48 29.28
N ALA A 537 -18.41 14.65 30.14
CA ALA A 537 -17.81 13.55 30.91
C ALA A 537 -18.81 12.90 31.88
N GLU A 538 -19.70 13.70 32.50
CA GLU A 538 -20.75 13.18 33.38
C GLU A 538 -21.74 12.29 32.66
N ALA A 539 -22.24 12.74 31.50
CA ALA A 539 -23.11 11.92 30.67
C ALA A 539 -22.41 10.65 30.16
N LEU A 540 -21.15 10.77 29.75
CA LEU A 540 -20.35 9.61 29.34
C LEU A 540 -20.15 8.63 30.51
N GLY A 541 -19.92 9.12 31.72
CA GLY A 541 -19.83 8.29 32.93
C GLY A 541 -21.06 7.42 33.13
N VAL A 542 -22.27 7.98 32.98
CA VAL A 542 -23.52 7.22 33.04
C VAL A 542 -23.59 6.13 31.97
N ALA A 543 -23.19 6.45 30.73
CA ALA A 543 -23.20 5.49 29.64
C ALA A 543 -22.20 4.33 29.84
N LEU A 544 -21.00 4.63 30.35
CA LEU A 544 -19.94 3.64 30.61
C LEU A 544 -20.39 2.53 31.57
N GLN A 545 -21.30 2.82 32.50
CA GLN A 545 -21.86 1.81 33.41
C GLN A 545 -22.54 0.64 32.68
N GLN A 546 -22.95 0.84 31.42
CA GLN A 546 -23.62 -0.16 30.60
C GLN A 546 -22.70 -0.85 29.57
N MET A 547 -21.38 -0.65 29.65
CA MET A 547 -20.39 -1.14 28.67
C MET A 547 -19.41 -2.16 29.26
N PRO A 548 -19.86 -3.35 29.69
CA PRO A 548 -19.01 -4.34 30.39
C PRO A 548 -17.90 -4.94 29.52
N ARG A 549 -18.01 -4.81 28.18
CA ARG A 549 -17.04 -5.34 27.20
C ARG A 549 -16.04 -4.29 26.70
N LEU A 550 -16.08 -3.07 27.21
CA LEU A 550 -15.19 -2.01 26.77
C LEU A 550 -13.75 -2.33 27.20
N GLN A 551 -12.86 -2.46 26.23
CA GLN A 551 -11.44 -2.75 26.42
C GLN A 551 -10.56 -1.49 26.26
N THR A 552 -10.99 -0.53 25.43
CA THR A 552 -10.21 0.67 25.10
C THR A 552 -11.06 1.92 25.25
N LEU A 553 -10.62 2.84 26.10
CA LEU A 553 -11.22 4.16 26.28
C LEU A 553 -10.17 5.26 26.11
N ARG A 554 -10.41 6.15 25.14
CA ARG A 554 -9.50 7.27 24.80
C ARG A 554 -10.23 8.60 24.88
N LEU A 555 -9.89 9.41 25.89
CA LEU A 555 -10.53 10.69 26.22
C LEU A 555 -9.52 11.83 26.39
N GLN A 556 -8.27 11.63 25.97
CA GLN A 556 -7.19 12.60 26.10
C GLN A 556 -7.44 13.90 25.32
N ARG A 557 -6.81 15.01 25.74
CA ARG A 557 -6.93 16.35 25.14
C ARG A 557 -8.37 16.88 25.08
N ASN A 558 -9.07 16.79 26.21
CA ASN A 558 -10.38 17.40 26.40
C ASN A 558 -10.29 18.45 27.54
N GLN A 559 -11.43 18.90 28.06
CA GLN A 559 -11.49 19.88 29.15
C GLN A 559 -12.09 19.23 30.41
N ILE A 560 -11.80 17.95 30.64
CA ILE A 560 -12.38 17.16 31.73
C ILE A 560 -11.73 17.62 33.04
N GLY A 561 -12.53 18.23 33.91
CA GLY A 561 -12.14 18.69 35.23
C GLY A 561 -12.35 17.63 36.31
N VAL A 562 -12.28 18.07 37.56
CA VAL A 562 -12.46 17.22 38.75
C VAL A 562 -13.82 16.53 38.75
N LYS A 563 -14.91 17.25 38.44
CA LYS A 563 -16.27 16.67 38.50
C LYS A 563 -16.47 15.63 37.39
N GLY A 564 -15.99 15.92 36.19
CA GLY A 564 -16.01 14.98 35.07
C GLY A 564 -15.20 13.73 35.38
N ALA A 565 -14.01 13.87 35.97
CA ALA A 565 -13.19 12.74 36.39
C ALA A 565 -13.88 11.86 37.45
N GLN A 566 -14.56 12.46 38.43
CA GLN A 566 -15.34 11.74 39.43
C GLN A 566 -16.52 10.98 38.80
N ALA A 567 -17.21 11.59 37.83
CA ALA A 567 -18.30 10.93 37.13
C ALA A 567 -17.81 9.78 36.24
N LEU A 568 -16.68 9.97 35.55
CA LEU A 568 -16.01 8.90 34.80
C LEU A 568 -15.60 7.75 35.73
N ALA A 569 -15.04 8.04 36.91
CA ALA A 569 -14.69 7.01 37.90
C ALA A 569 -15.89 6.12 38.26
N ARG A 570 -17.05 6.73 38.55
CA ARG A 570 -18.30 5.97 38.80
C ARG A 570 -18.79 5.19 37.58
N GLY A 571 -18.50 5.68 36.38
CA GLY A 571 -18.81 5.00 35.12
C GLY A 571 -17.94 3.76 34.89
N LEU A 572 -16.65 3.89 35.20
CA LEU A 572 -15.64 2.84 35.02
C LEU A 572 -15.91 1.60 35.87
N GLU A 573 -16.63 1.72 36.98
CA GLU A 573 -17.07 0.55 37.77
C GLU A 573 -17.86 -0.48 36.93
N GLY A 574 -18.54 -0.04 35.86
CA GLY A 574 -19.25 -0.92 34.92
C GLY A 574 -18.41 -1.45 33.75
N THR A 575 -17.16 -1.01 33.58
CA THR A 575 -16.28 -1.37 32.45
C THR A 575 -15.23 -2.42 32.83
N THR A 576 -15.68 -3.58 33.30
CA THR A 576 -14.80 -4.61 33.90
C THR A 576 -13.73 -5.21 32.96
N ALA A 577 -13.89 -5.05 31.64
CA ALA A 577 -12.97 -5.57 30.64
C ALA A 577 -11.88 -4.57 30.19
N LEU A 578 -11.77 -3.41 30.84
CA LEU A 578 -10.89 -2.33 30.39
C LEU A 578 -9.40 -2.72 30.44
N GLU A 579 -8.72 -2.58 29.31
CA GLU A 579 -7.28 -2.85 29.14
C GLU A 579 -6.47 -1.57 28.90
N LEU A 580 -7.10 -0.52 28.34
CA LEU A 580 -6.44 0.74 28.01
C LEU A 580 -7.30 1.94 28.38
N LEU A 581 -6.75 2.84 29.20
CA LEU A 581 -7.34 4.13 29.54
C LEU A 581 -6.36 5.28 29.25
N ARG A 582 -6.77 6.21 28.39
CA ARG A 582 -6.02 7.44 28.09
C ARG A 582 -6.84 8.67 28.42
N LEU A 583 -6.28 9.50 29.29
CA LEU A 583 -6.89 10.71 29.84
C LEU A 583 -5.91 11.89 29.88
N TRP A 584 -4.76 11.80 29.21
CA TRP A 584 -3.75 12.85 29.22
C TRP A 584 -4.24 14.19 28.65
N GLU A 585 -3.62 15.30 29.06
CA GLU A 585 -4.04 16.68 28.72
C GLU A 585 -5.53 16.93 29.04
N ASN A 586 -5.87 16.86 30.33
CA ASN A 586 -7.15 17.26 30.90
C ASN A 586 -6.90 18.08 32.20
N GLN A 587 -7.93 18.39 32.98
CA GLN A 587 -7.83 19.13 34.26
C GLN A 587 -8.30 18.29 35.47
N ILE A 588 -7.89 17.02 35.53
CA ILE A 588 -8.38 16.03 36.51
C ILE A 588 -8.11 16.44 37.97
N GLY A 589 -6.92 16.97 38.26
CA GLY A 589 -6.50 17.37 39.63
C GLY A 589 -6.46 16.22 40.64
N ASP A 590 -6.10 16.51 41.89
CA ASP A 590 -5.95 15.48 42.94
C ASP A 590 -7.24 14.72 43.24
N ALA A 591 -8.34 15.44 43.48
CA ALA A 591 -9.61 14.81 43.83
C ALA A 591 -10.20 13.96 42.69
N GLY A 592 -9.96 14.34 41.43
CA GLY A 592 -10.33 13.52 40.27
C GLY A 592 -9.44 12.28 40.16
N CYS A 593 -8.12 12.43 40.38
CA CYS A 593 -7.17 11.33 40.36
C CYS A 593 -7.47 10.30 41.46
N GLN A 594 -7.81 10.76 42.67
CA GLN A 594 -8.24 9.89 43.78
C GLN A 594 -9.48 9.07 43.43
N ALA A 595 -10.49 9.69 42.81
CA ALA A 595 -11.69 8.98 42.38
C ALA A 595 -11.37 7.93 41.30
N LEU A 596 -10.55 8.30 40.30
CA LEU A 596 -10.12 7.37 39.27
C LEU A 596 -9.30 6.21 39.86
N ALA A 597 -8.37 6.49 40.77
CA ALA A 597 -7.57 5.46 41.44
C ALA A 597 -8.46 4.45 42.19
N ALA A 598 -9.46 4.95 42.95
CA ALA A 598 -10.41 4.10 43.66
C ALA A 598 -11.19 3.17 42.70
N ALA A 599 -11.70 3.70 41.57
CA ALA A 599 -12.41 2.90 40.58
C ALA A 599 -11.49 1.89 39.85
N LEU A 600 -10.26 2.31 39.52
CA LEU A 600 -9.31 1.49 38.78
C LEU A 600 -8.73 0.34 39.61
N ALA A 601 -8.77 0.40 40.95
CA ALA A 601 -8.31 -0.70 41.80
C ALA A 601 -9.00 -2.05 41.51
N GLY A 602 -10.23 -2.03 40.97
CA GLY A 602 -10.94 -3.24 40.51
C GLY A 602 -10.52 -3.77 39.14
N HIS A 603 -9.73 -3.01 38.37
CA HIS A 603 -9.43 -3.28 36.96
C HIS A 603 -8.13 -4.08 36.79
N ARG A 604 -8.14 -5.35 37.23
CA ARG A 604 -6.97 -6.25 37.15
C ARG A 604 -6.46 -6.56 35.74
N GLY A 605 -7.27 -6.28 34.71
CA GLY A 605 -6.93 -6.45 33.30
C GLY A 605 -6.24 -5.25 32.65
N LEU A 606 -6.12 -4.12 33.36
CA LEU A 606 -5.57 -2.88 32.79
C LEU A 606 -4.10 -3.04 32.43
N ARG A 607 -3.73 -2.69 31.19
CA ARG A 607 -2.38 -2.77 30.63
C ARG A 607 -1.76 -1.40 30.40
N GLU A 608 -2.54 -0.41 30.00
CA GLU A 608 -2.07 0.97 29.79
C GLU A 608 -2.95 1.97 30.54
N LEU A 609 -2.29 2.81 31.37
CA LEU A 609 -2.87 3.98 32.01
C LEU A 609 -2.03 5.21 31.69
N SER A 610 -2.67 6.23 31.12
CA SER A 610 -2.01 7.52 30.80
C SER A 610 -2.82 8.68 31.36
N LEU A 611 -2.19 9.40 32.30
CA LEU A 611 -2.69 10.58 32.99
C LEU A 611 -1.70 11.75 32.88
N ASP A 612 -0.90 11.79 31.82
CA ASP A 612 0.05 12.89 31.58
C ASP A 612 -0.67 14.25 31.53
N THR A 613 -0.05 15.32 32.02
CA THR A 613 -0.59 16.69 31.92
C THR A 613 -2.02 16.82 32.47
N ASN A 614 -2.22 16.46 33.74
CA ASN A 614 -3.52 16.50 34.43
C ASN A 614 -3.55 17.31 35.72
N GLY A 615 -2.40 17.86 36.13
CA GLY A 615 -2.31 18.82 37.22
C GLY A 615 -2.61 18.25 38.61
N PHE A 616 -2.48 16.93 38.82
CA PHE A 616 -2.54 16.33 40.16
C PHE A 616 -1.16 16.28 40.81
N GLY A 617 -1.10 16.35 42.14
CA GLY A 617 0.11 16.34 42.94
C GLY A 617 0.26 15.08 43.79
N ASP A 618 0.90 15.23 44.96
CA ASP A 618 1.20 14.10 45.86
C ASP A 618 -0.06 13.35 46.30
N ALA A 619 -1.16 14.06 46.59
CA ALA A 619 -2.39 13.43 47.10
C ALA A 619 -3.07 12.51 46.08
N GLY A 620 -3.06 12.88 44.80
CA GLY A 620 -3.52 12.03 43.71
C GLY A 620 -2.57 10.86 43.45
N ALA A 621 -1.25 11.12 43.47
CA ALA A 621 -0.23 10.09 43.29
C ALA A 621 -0.23 9.04 44.42
N GLU A 622 -0.50 9.44 45.66
CA GLU A 622 -0.64 8.53 46.80
C GLU A 622 -1.81 7.56 46.61
N ALA A 623 -2.98 8.07 46.21
CA ALA A 623 -4.13 7.22 45.92
C ALA A 623 -3.87 6.28 44.72
N LEU A 624 -3.20 6.78 43.68
CA LEU A 624 -2.80 5.95 42.56
C LEU A 624 -1.81 4.85 42.98
N GLY A 625 -0.85 5.16 43.85
CA GLY A 625 0.07 4.20 44.45
C GLY A 625 -0.66 3.04 45.12
N VAL A 626 -1.69 3.34 45.93
CA VAL A 626 -2.52 2.29 46.55
C VAL A 626 -3.25 1.45 45.51
N ALA A 627 -3.81 2.06 44.47
CA ALA A 627 -4.54 1.35 43.42
C ALA A 627 -3.63 0.44 42.56
N LEU A 628 -2.39 0.87 42.30
CA LEU A 628 -1.41 0.12 41.49
C LEU A 628 -1.10 -1.26 42.07
N GLN A 629 -1.17 -1.42 43.40
CA GLN A 629 -0.99 -2.72 44.06
C GLN A 629 -2.02 -3.78 43.60
N GLN A 630 -3.14 -3.35 43.01
CA GLN A 630 -4.20 -4.21 42.51
C GLN A 630 -4.21 -4.33 40.98
N MET A 631 -3.17 -3.84 40.28
CA MET A 631 -3.07 -3.83 38.82
C MET A 631 -1.90 -4.69 38.30
N PRO A 632 -1.90 -6.02 38.52
CA PRO A 632 -0.74 -6.88 38.25
C PRO A 632 -0.36 -6.98 36.76
N ARG A 633 -1.26 -6.60 35.85
CA ARG A 633 -1.06 -6.66 34.39
C ARG A 633 -0.69 -5.32 33.75
N LEU A 634 -0.49 -4.27 34.56
CA LEU A 634 -0.14 -2.95 34.04
C LEU A 634 1.25 -3.00 33.40
N GLN A 635 1.32 -2.70 32.10
CA GLN A 635 2.57 -2.68 31.31
C GLN A 635 3.07 -1.25 31.11
N THR A 636 2.17 -0.29 30.99
CA THR A 636 2.51 1.10 30.68
C THR A 636 1.80 2.06 31.63
N LEU A 637 2.59 2.85 32.36
CA LEU A 637 2.12 3.93 33.23
C LEU A 637 2.77 5.26 32.81
N LYS A 638 1.95 6.23 32.40
CA LYS A 638 2.43 7.54 31.94
C LYS A 638 1.80 8.66 32.77
N LEU A 639 2.64 9.41 33.47
CA LEU A 639 2.27 10.44 34.46
C LEU A 639 3.09 11.73 34.28
N VAL A 640 3.61 11.98 33.08
CA VAL A 640 4.46 13.12 32.70
C VAL A 640 3.74 14.45 32.95
N GLN A 641 4.49 15.49 33.28
CA GLN A 641 3.98 16.87 33.37
C GLN A 641 2.79 17.02 34.34
N ASN A 642 2.87 16.38 35.50
CA ASN A 642 1.97 16.60 36.63
C ASN A 642 2.69 17.39 37.74
N GLN A 643 2.05 17.52 38.91
CA GLN A 643 2.59 18.25 40.06
C GLN A 643 3.10 17.27 41.14
N ILE A 644 3.53 16.07 40.76
CA ILE A 644 3.93 15.00 41.68
C ILE A 644 5.25 15.38 42.33
N GLY A 645 5.27 15.45 43.66
CA GLY A 645 6.44 15.69 44.48
C GLY A 645 7.10 14.41 44.98
N VAL A 646 8.00 14.55 45.95
CA VAL A 646 8.73 13.43 46.55
C VAL A 646 7.79 12.41 47.20
N LYS A 647 6.75 12.86 47.91
CA LYS A 647 5.84 11.94 48.63
C LYS A 647 5.01 11.10 47.67
N GLY A 648 4.49 11.72 46.61
CA GLY A 648 3.76 11.03 45.56
C GLY A 648 4.65 10.03 44.83
N ALA A 649 5.90 10.40 44.51
CA ALA A 649 6.86 9.49 43.90
C ALA A 649 7.16 8.27 44.79
N GLN A 650 7.35 8.46 46.10
CA GLN A 650 7.53 7.37 47.06
C GLN A 650 6.32 6.45 47.15
N ALA A 651 5.10 7.02 47.13
CA ALA A 651 3.88 6.23 47.16
C ALA A 651 3.66 5.43 45.87
N LEU A 652 3.98 6.01 44.71
CA LEU A 652 3.96 5.30 43.44
C LEU A 652 4.98 4.16 43.44
N ALA A 653 6.21 4.39 43.91
CA ALA A 653 7.24 3.33 44.01
C ALA A 653 6.75 2.12 44.82
N ARG A 654 6.17 2.36 46.01
CA ARG A 654 5.55 1.30 46.84
C ARG A 654 4.37 0.62 46.16
N GLY A 655 3.61 1.37 45.35
CA GLY A 655 2.49 0.82 44.59
C GLY A 655 2.93 -0.13 43.48
N LEU A 656 4.05 0.18 42.84
CA LEU A 656 4.61 -0.59 41.72
C LEU A 656 5.22 -1.93 42.15
N GLU A 657 5.52 -2.14 43.43
CA GLU A 657 5.90 -3.46 43.97
C GLU A 657 4.82 -4.53 43.67
N GLY A 658 3.55 -4.12 43.52
CA GLY A 658 2.44 -5.02 43.13
C GLY A 658 2.26 -5.22 41.62
N THR A 659 2.98 -4.45 40.78
CA THR A 659 2.87 -4.52 39.31
C THR A 659 4.05 -5.28 38.73
N THR A 660 3.88 -6.58 38.47
CA THR A 660 4.98 -7.44 37.98
C THR A 660 5.19 -7.40 36.46
N ALA A 661 4.30 -6.74 35.73
CA ALA A 661 4.30 -6.70 34.26
C ALA A 661 4.71 -5.33 33.69
N LEU A 662 5.17 -4.39 34.52
CA LEU A 662 5.46 -3.02 34.08
C LEU A 662 6.69 -2.99 33.17
N GLU A 663 6.49 -2.50 31.94
CA GLU A 663 7.54 -2.36 30.91
C GLU A 663 7.95 -0.89 30.72
N LEU A 664 7.02 0.04 30.96
CA LEU A 664 7.23 1.47 30.73
C LEU A 664 6.61 2.32 31.83
N LEU A 665 7.46 3.08 32.53
CA LEU A 665 7.09 4.14 33.46
C LEU A 665 7.60 5.49 32.95
N ARG A 666 6.71 6.49 32.84
CA ARG A 666 7.09 7.87 32.51
C ARG A 666 6.65 8.84 33.59
N LEU A 667 7.63 9.49 34.24
CA LEU A 667 7.44 10.42 35.36
C LEU A 667 8.16 11.77 35.17
N PHE A 668 8.77 12.03 34.02
CA PHE A 668 9.52 13.28 33.81
C PHE A 668 8.62 14.52 33.81
N GLN A 669 9.22 15.71 33.99
CA GLN A 669 8.52 16.98 34.13
C GLN A 669 7.53 17.03 35.32
N ASN A 670 7.81 16.28 36.39
CA ASN A 670 7.16 16.39 37.70
C ASN A 670 8.08 17.11 38.71
N GLN A 671 7.59 17.34 39.94
CA GLN A 671 8.29 18.04 41.03
C GLN A 671 9.07 17.08 41.95
N ILE A 672 9.59 15.97 41.41
CA ILE A 672 10.15 14.84 42.17
C ILE A 672 11.49 15.19 42.84
N GLY A 673 12.32 16.04 42.22
CA GLY A 673 13.66 16.41 42.71
C GLY A 673 14.64 15.24 42.82
N ASP A 674 15.91 15.51 43.15
CA ASP A 674 16.97 14.48 43.21
C ASP A 674 16.71 13.40 44.28
N ALA A 675 16.10 13.79 45.41
CA ALA A 675 15.76 12.88 46.50
C ALA A 675 14.63 11.89 46.15
N GLY A 676 13.72 12.26 45.25
CA GLY A 676 12.67 11.37 44.79
C GLY A 676 13.17 10.32 43.77
N CYS A 677 14.19 10.64 42.98
CA CYS A 677 14.82 9.71 42.04
C CYS A 677 15.57 8.54 42.73
N GLN A 678 16.09 8.75 43.95
CA GLN A 678 16.77 7.69 44.73
C GLN A 678 15.80 6.67 45.34
N ALA A 679 14.52 7.02 45.51
CA ALA A 679 13.49 6.10 46.00
C ALA A 679 12.95 5.18 44.90
N SER A 680 13.07 5.56 43.62
CA SER A 680 12.60 4.77 42.47
C SER A 680 13.58 3.69 41.99
N THR A 681 14.80 3.62 42.53
CA THR A 681 15.85 2.65 42.11
C THR A 681 15.90 1.37 42.95
N ALA A 682 14.91 1.12 43.81
CA ALA A 682 14.92 -0.01 44.76
C ALA A 682 13.82 -1.09 44.50
N GLY A 683 13.09 -1.02 43.39
CA GLY A 683 12.01 -1.94 43.03
C GLY A 683 12.14 -2.48 41.62
#